data_AF-U1G5Z5-F1
#
_entry.id   AF-U1G5Z5-F1
#
_cell.length_a   1.000
_cell.length_b   1.000
_cell.length_c   1.000
_cell.angle_alpha   90.00
_cell.angle_beta   90.00
_cell.angle_gamma   90.00
#
_symmetry.space_group_name_H-M   'P 1'
#
loop_
_entity.id
_entity.type
_entity.pdbx_description
1 polymer ?
#
loop_
_entity_poly.entity_id
_entity_poly.type
_entity_poly.pdbx_seq_one_letter_code
_entity_poly.pdbx_strand_id
1 'polypeptide(L)'
;MVRTQARLNPSAKRGAQADGFQPSNSPIPRPLRPGPSSISPAPNPFGDPGRILPDEEKQHAELHSIINGNEHVNTSHRGGEEVVLSRNRTHRHVEALKAKSDAYVDYTNKTLTPEQTDFMIQQLEKQADPRLQRTYVNGLAIERVISSAPVLSVGLKFLRGADKAQVNRSEQIDMEGKIPDQKDALWRVDTAGSLLTQFNVSPDLQIVQTDQTASIVARAKNQAREPERIFPGQRRALASRKRPADTLTIDSERVTIVNDLRLGNWDLRGLLVEVDWSSLWDLMVNYRNLIAGGGPEMTFEETRTLLETMIEDARRLCIRSPILFRMATRVSIINSENTRYGINLGPMFKTLTTSKGIKEIISLSASYYNSLDPTGSDDSTQKYIRPRFLQMLVLLLSLLNNEDLAEMKDFLEATYKIKADRRDIELLILKVIPLLSINPRVFLNSLVPAIDGYPLPADSANTDEKHSDFWNIFVKNILEDGYLLPGTVDDLGRRSLSWIVKWPEDGFKSTTIFNHLQYAGRLRTINDIPPVEVHPGSKCTELTVVMTDDSKYIISPRDLDGIVNMTPGKYVVQATKGEKQCYDLLIQEKPLNDEIYKAIKQTNEIVHLVNYWLANPTKRRNAMINKILPKKSEPQPFLNEFRATGRLVEVLAFLNKSTLAVTYKLEGRKLSRIDAIQNLARDTRQLRAFIDRIEQRGSIIEFGFNNAEKRQFKNRFDQVRAEIELAEKSREMIGIDKELSNEPIVKCLYPAGVEMGGENVWNGYEARCTEQTGYLRVKAKYLTIHSVKWLTGEVIELSFDQHQQSPKTYVTPLRPVPEGYRDDEARVDDLAILLGNYIAIGKRNENSSVPNEDLTMINYLRIVSMQEHNQSRRGKNQMQESHSQVCSFK
;
A
#
# COMPACT_ATOMS: atom_id res chain seq x y z
N MET A 1 -55.67 5.98 11.81
CA MET A 1 -55.90 7.44 11.90
C MET A 1 -54.77 8.11 11.12
N VAL A 2 -54.92 8.95 10.10
CA VAL A 2 -56.05 9.53 9.32
C VAL A 2 -55.44 9.82 7.91
N ARG A 3 -55.78 9.10 6.82
CA ARG A 3 -56.70 9.51 5.70
C ARG A 3 -56.68 11.04 5.39
N THR A 4 -56.65 11.57 4.16
CA THR A 4 -57.05 11.06 2.83
C THR A 4 -56.62 12.03 1.70
N GLN A 5 -56.57 11.53 0.45
CA GLN A 5 -56.85 12.19 -0.85
C GLN A 5 -55.96 13.37 -1.32
N ALA A 6 -55.46 13.50 -2.57
CA ALA A 6 -55.78 13.00 -3.93
C ALA A 6 -56.75 13.84 -4.79
N ARG A 7 -56.23 14.39 -5.91
CA ARG A 7 -56.82 14.76 -7.24
C ARG A 7 -55.68 15.39 -8.07
N LEU A 8 -55.23 14.93 -9.25
CA LEU A 8 -55.82 14.59 -10.56
C LEU A 8 -56.26 15.79 -11.45
N ASN A 9 -55.38 16.14 -12.42
CA ASN A 9 -55.65 16.35 -13.86
C ASN A 9 -56.56 17.52 -14.35
N PRO A 10 -56.57 17.89 -15.68
CA PRO A 10 -55.58 17.75 -16.78
C PRO A 10 -55.49 18.99 -17.73
N SER A 11 -54.92 18.78 -18.94
CA SER A 11 -54.97 19.57 -20.21
C SER A 11 -53.93 20.69 -20.40
N ALA A 12 -53.24 20.95 -21.53
CA ALA A 12 -53.15 20.47 -22.93
C ALA A 12 -53.59 21.48 -24.03
N LYS A 13 -52.62 22.03 -24.81
CA LYS A 13 -52.58 22.12 -26.30
C LYS A 13 -51.51 23.10 -26.84
N ARG A 14 -50.89 22.71 -27.97
CA ARG A 14 -50.48 23.46 -29.23
C ARG A 14 -50.12 24.94 -29.10
N GLY A 15 -49.05 25.51 -29.69
CA GLY A 15 -48.30 25.32 -30.95
C GLY A 15 -47.56 26.67 -31.23
N ALA A 16 -46.80 26.96 -32.29
CA ALA A 16 -46.41 26.24 -33.51
C ALA A 16 -45.07 26.83 -34.07
N GLN A 17 -44.71 26.40 -35.29
CA GLN A 17 -43.68 26.80 -36.28
C GLN A 17 -43.17 28.28 -36.27
N ALA A 18 -42.02 28.65 -36.87
CA ALA A 18 -41.50 28.20 -38.17
C ALA A 18 -39.98 28.45 -38.43
N ASP A 19 -39.45 27.68 -39.40
CA ASP A 19 -38.47 27.96 -40.49
C ASP A 19 -37.23 28.88 -40.29
N GLY A 20 -36.06 28.60 -40.89
CA GLY A 20 -35.70 27.48 -41.77
C GLY A 20 -34.34 27.64 -42.50
N PHE A 21 -34.21 26.88 -43.60
CA PHE A 21 -33.17 26.88 -44.65
C PHE A 21 -31.86 26.06 -44.52
N GLN A 22 -31.65 25.29 -45.61
CA GLN A 22 -30.61 24.34 -46.03
C GLN A 22 -29.71 24.98 -47.13
N PRO A 23 -28.92 24.25 -47.97
CA PRO A 23 -27.99 23.12 -47.77
C PRO A 23 -26.60 23.35 -48.43
N SER A 24 -25.67 22.37 -48.37
CA SER A 24 -25.01 21.84 -49.60
C SER A 24 -24.14 20.58 -49.39
N ASN A 25 -24.46 19.57 -50.20
CA ASN A 25 -23.60 18.75 -51.07
C ASN A 25 -22.36 17.97 -50.55
N SER A 26 -22.50 16.64 -50.59
CA SER A 26 -21.46 15.61 -50.68
C SER A 26 -20.72 15.58 -52.03
N PRO A 27 -19.59 14.86 -52.12
CA PRO A 27 -19.51 13.79 -53.13
C PRO A 27 -18.88 12.47 -52.64
N ILE A 28 -19.22 11.39 -53.36
CA ILE A 28 -18.74 10.00 -53.18
C ILE A 28 -17.53 9.73 -54.08
N PRO A 29 -16.56 8.89 -53.66
CA PRO A 29 -15.89 7.97 -54.60
C PRO A 29 -15.98 6.48 -54.23
N ARG A 30 -15.62 5.64 -55.20
CA ARG A 30 -15.86 4.17 -55.26
C ARG A 30 -14.73 3.33 -54.61
N PRO A 31 -14.97 2.05 -54.28
CA PRO A 31 -13.92 1.11 -53.86
C PRO A 31 -13.06 0.62 -55.04
N LEU A 32 -11.79 0.30 -54.76
CA LEU A 32 -10.85 -0.35 -55.69
C LEU A 32 -10.61 -1.82 -55.30
N ARG A 33 -10.29 -2.64 -56.32
CA ARG A 33 -10.06 -4.09 -56.20
C ARG A 33 -8.73 -4.43 -55.53
N PRO A 34 -8.61 -5.58 -54.82
CA PRO A 34 -7.33 -6.23 -54.59
C PRO A 34 -6.87 -7.04 -55.81
N GLY A 35 -5.55 -7.15 -55.98
CA GLY A 35 -4.84 -7.94 -57.00
C GLY A 35 -3.50 -8.44 -56.44
N PRO A 36 -2.87 -9.48 -57.01
CA PRO A 36 -2.56 -10.64 -56.17
C PRO A 36 -1.08 -11.05 -56.06
N SER A 37 -0.82 -11.90 -55.05
CA SER A 37 0.11 -13.05 -55.03
C SER A 37 1.59 -12.88 -55.42
N SER A 38 2.49 -13.27 -54.51
CA SER A 38 3.62 -14.20 -54.80
C SER A 38 4.15 -14.81 -53.49
N ILE A 39 4.05 -16.14 -53.29
CA ILE A 39 5.04 -17.19 -53.61
C ILE A 39 5.99 -17.48 -52.43
N SER A 40 5.76 -18.63 -51.77
CA SER A 40 6.73 -19.36 -50.95
C SER A 40 7.79 -20.02 -51.86
N PRO A 41 8.96 -20.45 -51.35
CA PRO A 41 9.04 -21.85 -50.92
C PRO A 41 10.00 -22.16 -49.75
N ALA A 42 9.76 -23.27 -49.06
CA ALA A 42 10.79 -24.01 -48.31
C ALA A 42 11.62 -24.88 -49.30
N PRO A 43 12.80 -25.42 -48.93
CA PRO A 43 12.76 -26.73 -48.26
C PRO A 43 13.93 -27.07 -47.28
N ASN A 44 13.72 -28.08 -46.44
CA ASN A 44 14.74 -28.99 -45.85
C ASN A 44 15.45 -29.81 -46.97
N PRO A 45 16.48 -30.70 -46.77
CA PRO A 45 16.85 -31.47 -45.56
C PRO A 45 18.37 -31.76 -45.34
N PHE A 46 18.66 -32.72 -44.43
CA PHE A 46 19.93 -33.41 -44.12
C PHE A 46 20.98 -32.66 -43.28
N GLY A 47 21.68 -33.30 -42.33
CA GLY A 47 21.54 -34.68 -41.86
C GLY A 47 22.39 -35.04 -40.62
N ASP A 48 22.01 -36.15 -39.98
CA ASP A 48 22.77 -36.92 -38.96
C ASP A 48 23.74 -37.89 -39.70
N PRO A 49 24.85 -38.44 -39.14
CA PRO A 49 24.79 -39.37 -37.99
C PRO A 49 25.99 -39.39 -37.01
N GLY A 50 25.84 -40.01 -35.82
CA GLY A 50 26.99 -40.33 -34.95
C GLY A 50 26.71 -41.13 -33.66
N ARG A 51 26.39 -42.43 -33.75
CA ARG A 51 26.29 -43.36 -32.60
C ARG A 51 27.65 -43.64 -31.93
N ILE A 52 27.69 -43.73 -30.59
CA ILE A 52 28.29 -44.86 -29.80
C ILE A 52 27.52 -45.03 -28.46
N LEU A 53 26.99 -46.24 -28.22
CA LEU A 53 26.66 -46.88 -26.93
C LEU A 53 27.77 -47.95 -26.67
N PRO A 54 27.88 -48.67 -25.52
CA PRO A 54 26.96 -48.83 -24.37
C PRO A 54 27.73 -48.68 -23.01
N ASP A 55 27.37 -49.17 -21.81
CA ASP A 55 26.22 -49.95 -21.26
C ASP A 55 26.11 -49.75 -19.70
N GLU A 56 25.30 -50.58 -19.04
CA GLU A 56 25.29 -50.99 -17.60
C GLU A 56 24.39 -50.25 -16.58
N GLU A 57 23.15 -50.75 -16.57
CA GLU A 57 22.18 -50.79 -15.48
C GLU A 57 22.73 -51.14 -14.08
N LYS A 58 22.06 -50.62 -13.03
CA LYS A 58 21.52 -51.49 -11.97
C LYS A 58 20.32 -50.85 -11.25
N GLN A 59 19.37 -51.70 -10.89
CA GLN A 59 18.01 -51.35 -10.47
C GLN A 59 17.78 -51.52 -8.96
N HIS A 60 16.62 -51.03 -8.50
CA HIS A 60 15.94 -51.32 -7.22
C HIS A 60 16.61 -50.77 -5.93
N ALA A 61 15.87 -50.44 -4.85
CA ALA A 61 14.46 -50.73 -4.55
C ALA A 61 13.71 -49.55 -3.90
N GLU A 62 12.38 -49.65 -3.90
CA GLU A 62 11.44 -48.79 -3.18
C GLU A 62 11.51 -49.01 -1.66
N LEU A 63 11.09 -48.01 -0.86
CA LEU A 63 10.15 -48.24 0.24
C LEU A 63 9.50 -46.95 0.76
N HIS A 64 8.33 -47.13 1.36
CA HIS A 64 7.33 -46.10 1.68
C HIS A 64 7.60 -45.33 3.00
N SER A 65 6.76 -44.31 3.19
CA SER A 65 6.12 -43.97 4.48
C SER A 65 6.91 -43.02 5.42
N ILE A 66 6.33 -42.24 6.34
CA ILE A 66 4.99 -41.61 6.51
C ILE A 66 5.01 -40.80 7.84
N ILE A 67 4.20 -39.74 7.96
CA ILE A 67 3.69 -39.13 9.22
C ILE A 67 4.62 -38.36 10.19
N ASN A 68 4.12 -37.17 10.55
CA ASN A 68 4.10 -36.40 11.81
C ASN A 68 5.10 -36.65 12.96
N GLY A 69 5.37 -35.59 13.71
CA GLY A 69 5.59 -35.70 15.16
C GLY A 69 6.30 -34.50 15.81
N ASN A 70 5.54 -33.62 16.46
CA ASN A 70 6.08 -32.95 17.64
C ASN A 70 6.23 -34.02 18.74
N GLU A 71 7.36 -34.05 19.46
CA GLU A 71 7.40 -33.79 20.91
C GLU A 71 8.77 -34.11 21.56
N HIS A 72 8.94 -33.54 22.75
CA HIS A 72 9.99 -33.74 23.76
C HIS A 72 10.80 -35.05 23.76
N VAL A 73 12.13 -34.92 23.94
CA VAL A 73 12.90 -35.86 24.78
C VAL A 73 13.88 -35.12 25.70
N ASN A 74 14.02 -35.64 26.91
CA ASN A 74 14.83 -35.13 28.02
C ASN A 74 16.35 -35.23 27.83
N THR A 75 17.08 -34.48 28.67
CA THR A 75 18.52 -34.56 28.86
C THR A 75 18.97 -35.81 29.62
N SER A 76 20.00 -36.50 29.12
CA SER A 76 20.83 -37.45 29.88
C SER A 76 22.20 -37.62 29.18
N HIS A 77 23.27 -37.74 29.97
CA HIS A 77 24.65 -38.01 29.52
C HIS A 77 24.76 -39.39 28.79
N ARG A 78 25.83 -39.78 28.05
CA ARG A 78 27.27 -39.55 28.32
C ARG A 78 28.18 -40.05 27.17
N GLY A 79 29.02 -39.17 26.59
CA GLY A 79 30.20 -39.50 25.73
C GLY A 79 29.92 -40.19 24.37
N GLY A 80 30.65 -39.94 23.29
CA GLY A 80 31.75 -39.01 23.02
C GLY A 80 32.12 -39.04 21.52
N GLU A 81 33.00 -38.15 21.07
CA GLU A 81 33.40 -37.88 19.67
C GLU A 81 32.35 -37.17 18.80
N GLU A 82 32.58 -35.86 18.57
CA GLU A 82 31.75 -35.01 17.71
C GLU A 82 32.63 -34.34 16.63
N VAL A 83 32.24 -34.52 15.36
CA VAL A 83 32.86 -33.89 14.19
C VAL A 83 32.31 -32.47 14.01
N VAL A 84 33.21 -31.53 13.72
CA VAL A 84 32.92 -30.08 13.65
C VAL A 84 31.88 -29.73 12.59
N LEU A 85 30.67 -29.34 13.01
CA LEU A 85 29.69 -28.61 12.20
C LEU A 85 28.83 -27.67 13.09
N SER A 86 28.33 -26.57 12.51
CA SER A 86 27.44 -25.57 13.15
C SER A 86 28.06 -24.60 14.19
N ARG A 87 28.97 -23.71 13.75
CA ARG A 87 29.59 -22.68 14.63
C ARG A 87 29.05 -21.24 14.48
N ASN A 88 28.18 -20.96 13.50
CA ASN A 88 27.88 -19.57 13.08
C ASN A 88 26.54 -18.97 13.55
N ARG A 89 25.61 -19.75 14.15
CA ARG A 89 24.38 -19.20 14.76
C ARG A 89 24.52 -18.93 16.26
N THR A 90 25.27 -19.77 16.98
CA THR A 90 25.56 -19.59 18.41
C THR A 90 26.41 -18.35 18.69
N HIS A 91 27.38 -18.04 17.82
CA HIS A 91 28.26 -16.87 17.99
C HIS A 91 27.49 -15.55 18.15
N ARG A 92 26.52 -15.23 17.28
CA ARG A 92 25.73 -13.99 17.40
C ARG A 92 24.88 -13.92 18.68
N HIS A 93 24.36 -15.05 19.16
CA HIS A 93 23.56 -15.06 20.38
C HIS A 93 24.44 -14.96 21.64
N VAL A 94 25.62 -15.60 21.62
CA VAL A 94 26.63 -15.50 22.69
C VAL A 94 27.25 -14.10 22.70
N GLU A 95 27.54 -13.50 21.54
CA GLU A 95 28.01 -12.11 21.43
C GLU A 95 26.95 -11.10 21.87
N ALA A 96 25.67 -11.31 21.56
CA ALA A 96 24.59 -10.46 22.06
C ALA A 96 24.35 -10.61 23.58
N LEU A 97 24.50 -11.83 24.12
CA LEU A 97 24.45 -12.07 25.57
C LEU A 97 25.68 -11.51 26.27
N LYS A 98 26.86 -11.61 25.66
CA LYS A 98 28.10 -11.04 26.18
C LYS A 98 28.07 -9.52 26.12
N ALA A 99 27.62 -8.91 25.03
CA ALA A 99 27.41 -7.47 24.94
C ALA A 99 26.34 -6.96 25.92
N LYS A 100 25.27 -7.74 26.19
CA LYS A 100 24.31 -7.43 27.26
C LYS A 100 24.94 -7.57 28.65
N SER A 101 25.76 -8.60 28.87
CA SER A 101 26.47 -8.81 30.13
C SER A 101 27.51 -7.72 30.36
N ASP A 102 28.30 -7.36 29.35
CA ASP A 102 29.32 -6.33 29.40
C ASP A 102 28.67 -4.94 29.56
N ALA A 103 27.53 -4.68 28.89
CA ALA A 103 26.74 -3.47 29.14
C ALA A 103 26.14 -3.45 30.56
N TYR A 104 25.63 -4.56 31.08
CA TYR A 104 25.08 -4.66 32.43
C TYR A 104 26.17 -4.57 33.51
N VAL A 105 27.36 -5.12 33.26
CA VAL A 105 28.55 -5.01 34.11
C VAL A 105 29.13 -3.59 34.06
N ASP A 106 29.16 -2.93 32.91
CA ASP A 106 29.57 -1.52 32.81
C ASP A 106 28.51 -0.56 33.42
N TYR A 107 27.23 -0.95 33.43
CA TYR A 107 26.13 -0.25 34.11
C TYR A 107 26.10 -0.50 35.62
N THR A 108 26.56 -1.67 36.11
CA THR A 108 26.58 -1.99 37.55
C THR A 108 27.90 -1.64 38.23
N ASN A 109 29.04 -1.71 37.54
CA ASN A 109 30.32 -1.21 38.04
C ASN A 109 30.37 0.32 38.13
N LYS A 110 29.53 1.00 37.33
CA LYS A 110 29.13 2.39 37.59
C LYS A 110 27.97 2.36 38.57
N THR A 111 28.24 2.14 39.86
CA THR A 111 27.26 2.38 40.93
C THR A 111 26.93 3.87 40.98
N LEU A 112 26.00 4.28 40.12
CA LEU A 112 25.35 5.57 40.15
C LEU A 112 24.70 5.72 41.52
N THR A 113 24.91 6.86 42.19
CA THR A 113 24.14 7.17 43.39
C THR A 113 22.63 7.19 43.06
N PRO A 114 21.73 7.06 44.04
CA PRO A 114 20.29 7.20 43.78
C PRO A 114 19.97 8.50 43.02
N GLU A 115 20.62 9.61 43.40
CA GLU A 115 20.53 10.90 42.72
C GLU A 115 21.00 10.87 41.25
N GLN A 116 22.06 10.11 40.93
CA GLN A 116 22.53 9.93 39.55
C GLN A 116 21.67 8.95 38.75
N THR A 117 21.04 7.98 39.42
CA THR A 117 20.08 7.05 38.82
C THR A 117 18.79 7.78 38.48
N ASP A 118 18.26 8.59 39.40
CA ASP A 118 17.12 9.48 39.18
C ASP A 118 17.43 10.51 38.10
N PHE A 119 18.65 11.07 38.08
CA PHE A 119 19.10 11.96 36.99
C PHE A 119 19.14 11.24 35.64
N MET A 120 19.62 10.00 35.57
CA MET A 120 19.59 9.21 34.33
C MET A 120 18.15 8.83 33.92
N ILE A 121 17.26 8.54 34.88
CA ILE A 121 15.84 8.30 34.62
C ILE A 121 15.19 9.59 34.07
N GLN A 122 15.45 10.76 34.66
CA GLN A 122 15.02 12.06 34.13
C GLN A 122 15.64 12.43 32.76
N GLN A 123 16.82 11.90 32.41
CA GLN A 123 17.40 12.03 31.08
C GLN A 123 16.77 11.06 30.04
N LEU A 124 16.23 9.93 30.50
CA LEU A 124 15.52 8.94 29.68
C LEU A 124 14.02 9.28 29.53
N GLU A 125 13.44 10.00 30.48
CA GLU A 125 12.14 10.64 30.32
C GLU A 125 12.18 11.58 29.10
N LYS A 126 11.17 11.46 28.22
CA LYS A 126 11.03 12.35 27.06
C LYS A 126 10.71 13.75 27.59
N GLN A 127 11.76 14.57 27.77
CA GLN A 127 11.64 15.98 28.17
C GLN A 127 10.54 16.67 27.37
N ALA A 128 9.72 17.47 28.05
CA ALA A 128 8.63 18.19 27.41
C ALA A 128 9.18 19.05 26.27
N ASP A 129 8.71 18.79 25.04
CA ASP A 129 9.16 19.52 23.86
C ASP A 129 8.92 21.03 24.06
N PRO A 130 9.89 21.89 23.76
CA PRO A 130 9.73 23.33 23.94
C PRO A 130 8.57 23.83 23.07
N ARG A 131 7.59 24.50 23.70
CA ARG A 131 6.40 25.03 23.03
C ARG A 131 6.81 25.89 21.83
N LEU A 132 6.36 25.48 20.65
CA LEU A 132 6.53 26.21 19.40
C LEU A 132 5.18 26.80 18.96
N GLN A 133 5.19 28.08 18.60
CA GLN A 133 4.07 28.77 17.98
C GLN A 133 4.53 29.39 16.65
N ARG A 134 3.68 29.33 15.64
CA ARG A 134 3.93 29.93 14.33
C ARG A 134 2.63 30.49 13.75
N THR A 135 2.68 31.75 13.31
CA THR A 135 1.55 32.41 12.65
C THR A 135 1.68 32.23 11.14
N TYR A 136 0.54 31.99 10.48
CA TYR A 136 0.43 31.81 9.04
C TYR A 136 -0.45 32.91 8.45
N VAL A 137 -0.02 33.46 7.31
CA VAL A 137 -0.73 34.45 6.50
C VAL A 137 -0.73 33.94 5.06
N ASN A 138 -1.90 33.78 4.45
CA ASN A 138 -2.06 33.22 3.10
C ASN A 138 -1.29 31.89 2.90
N GLY A 139 -1.37 30.98 3.89
CA GLY A 139 -0.68 29.68 3.87
C GLY A 139 0.82 29.74 4.19
N LEU A 140 1.43 30.93 4.23
CA LEU A 140 2.87 31.11 4.47
C LEU A 140 3.15 31.46 5.94
N ALA A 141 4.17 30.81 6.49
CA ALA A 141 4.66 31.10 7.83
C ALA A 141 5.34 32.47 7.89
N ILE A 142 5.02 33.27 8.92
CA ILE A 142 5.72 34.53 9.22
C ILE A 142 6.59 34.41 10.47
N GLU A 143 7.68 35.16 10.52
CA GLU A 143 8.66 35.13 11.63
C GLU A 143 8.08 35.59 12.99
N ARG A 144 7.04 36.42 12.96
CA ARG A 144 6.44 37.02 14.17
C ARG A 144 5.11 36.36 14.50
N VAL A 145 4.99 35.85 15.73
CA VAL A 145 3.71 35.34 16.25
C VAL A 145 2.77 36.52 16.52
N ILE A 146 1.57 36.50 15.91
CA ILE A 146 0.54 37.51 16.10
C ILE A 146 -0.45 37.04 17.17
N SER A 147 -0.40 37.67 18.35
CA SER A 147 -1.21 37.30 19.52
C SER A 147 -2.72 37.50 19.35
N SER A 148 -3.16 38.27 18.34
CA SER A 148 -4.57 38.48 18.02
C SER A 148 -5.13 37.50 16.98
N ALA A 149 -4.32 36.58 16.46
CA ALA A 149 -4.75 35.57 15.51
C ALA A 149 -5.39 34.36 16.24
N PRO A 150 -6.45 33.74 15.68
CA PRO A 150 -7.06 32.55 16.26
C PRO A 150 -6.06 31.38 16.30
N VAL A 151 -6.03 30.64 17.42
CA VAL A 151 -5.15 29.47 17.59
C VAL A 151 -5.96 28.18 17.39
N LEU A 152 -5.67 27.45 16.31
CA LEU A 152 -6.41 26.25 15.93
C LEU A 152 -6.14 25.04 16.85
N SER A 153 -7.15 24.19 17.00
CA SER A 153 -7.09 22.81 17.48
C SER A 153 -6.92 21.84 16.31
N VAL A 154 -5.83 21.08 16.26
CA VAL A 154 -5.48 20.23 15.12
C VAL A 154 -5.31 18.76 15.52
N GLY A 155 -6.15 17.90 14.95
CA GLY A 155 -6.06 16.45 15.09
C GLY A 155 -5.31 15.82 13.91
N LEU A 156 -4.24 15.08 14.19
CA LEU A 156 -3.48 14.34 13.17
C LEU A 156 -3.56 12.84 13.44
N LYS A 157 -3.84 12.01 12.43
CA LYS A 157 -3.55 10.57 12.49
C LYS A 157 -2.37 10.29 11.56
N PHE A 158 -1.29 9.73 12.09
CA PHE A 158 -0.07 9.47 11.32
C PHE A 158 0.20 7.97 11.19
N LEU A 159 -0.12 7.42 10.02
CA LEU A 159 0.18 6.04 9.64
C LEU A 159 1.62 5.97 9.12
N ARG A 160 2.50 5.43 9.95
CA ARG A 160 3.93 5.22 9.66
C ARG A 160 4.14 3.92 8.89
N GLY A 161 5.20 3.85 8.09
CA GLY A 161 5.76 2.58 7.63
C GLY A 161 5.90 2.42 6.12
N ALA A 162 6.99 2.97 5.58
CA ALA A 162 7.56 2.52 4.30
C ALA A 162 8.24 1.14 4.42
N ASP A 163 8.51 0.64 5.63
CA ASP A 163 9.07 -0.70 5.84
C ASP A 163 8.11 -1.66 6.57
N LYS A 164 8.18 -2.94 6.20
CA LYS A 164 7.29 -4.00 6.67
C LYS A 164 7.39 -4.25 8.19
N ALA A 165 8.54 -4.01 8.81
CA ALA A 165 8.73 -4.22 10.24
C ALA A 165 8.11 -3.10 11.07
N GLN A 166 8.23 -1.84 10.62
CA GLN A 166 7.54 -0.71 11.24
C GLN A 166 6.02 -0.83 11.13
N VAL A 167 5.49 -1.24 9.97
CA VAL A 167 4.04 -1.47 9.80
C VAL A 167 3.53 -2.56 10.75
N ASN A 168 4.23 -3.70 10.86
CA ASN A 168 3.87 -4.76 11.79
C ASN A 168 3.86 -4.27 13.26
N ARG A 169 4.83 -3.44 13.66
CA ARG A 169 4.84 -2.83 15.01
C ARG A 169 3.69 -1.84 15.19
N SER A 170 3.35 -1.04 14.18
CA SER A 170 2.22 -0.11 14.25
C SER A 170 0.88 -0.87 14.38
N GLU A 171 0.65 -1.93 13.61
CA GLU A 171 -0.54 -2.79 13.79
C GLU A 171 -0.61 -3.38 15.22
N GLN A 172 0.52 -3.81 15.78
CA GLN A 172 0.58 -4.33 17.16
C GLN A 172 0.31 -3.23 18.21
N ILE A 173 0.88 -2.03 18.05
CA ILE A 173 0.67 -0.89 18.96
C ILE A 173 -0.80 -0.44 18.95
N ASP A 174 -1.44 -0.42 17.78
CA ASP A 174 -2.86 -0.11 17.63
C ASP A 174 -3.75 -1.19 18.30
N MET A 175 -3.39 -2.48 18.18
CA MET A 175 -4.06 -3.56 18.94
C MET A 175 -3.94 -3.41 20.46
N GLU A 176 -2.82 -2.88 20.94
CA GLU A 176 -2.56 -2.64 22.38
C GLU A 176 -3.19 -1.33 22.89
N GLY A 177 -3.87 -0.56 22.03
CA GLY A 177 -4.59 0.66 22.40
C GLY A 177 -3.69 1.81 22.89
N LYS A 178 -2.38 1.74 22.61
CA LYS A 178 -1.39 2.68 23.14
C LYS A 178 -1.52 4.07 22.51
N ILE A 179 -1.22 5.11 23.31
CA ILE A 179 -1.16 6.50 22.85
C ILE A 179 -0.03 6.63 21.81
N PRO A 180 -0.29 7.23 20.63
CA PRO A 180 0.73 7.35 19.59
C PRO A 180 1.81 8.37 19.98
N ASP A 181 3.04 8.11 19.55
CA ASP A 181 4.16 9.06 19.72
C ASP A 181 3.85 10.39 19.03
N GLN A 182 3.74 11.44 19.83
CA GLN A 182 3.34 12.81 19.45
C GLN A 182 4.34 13.55 18.55
N LYS A 183 5.50 12.95 18.22
CA LYS A 183 6.64 13.64 17.58
C LYS A 183 7.12 14.82 18.43
N ASP A 184 7.96 15.68 17.87
CA ASP A 184 8.45 16.90 18.51
C ASP A 184 7.53 18.11 18.21
N ALA A 185 7.78 19.25 18.84
CA ALA A 185 7.00 20.46 18.62
C ALA A 185 7.14 21.02 17.19
N LEU A 186 8.32 20.86 16.57
CA LEU A 186 8.60 21.35 15.22
C LEU A 186 7.81 20.56 14.17
N TRP A 187 7.88 19.23 14.20
CA TRP A 187 7.13 18.37 13.30
C TRP A 187 5.63 18.61 13.38
N ARG A 188 5.10 18.79 14.59
CA ARG A 188 3.68 19.07 14.79
C ARG A 188 3.24 20.39 14.17
N VAL A 189 3.97 21.49 14.42
CA VAL A 189 3.62 22.81 13.88
C VAL A 189 3.79 22.85 12.36
N ASP A 190 4.90 22.35 11.83
CA ASP A 190 5.22 22.45 10.40
C ASP A 190 4.30 21.53 9.57
N THR A 191 3.99 20.33 10.07
CA THR A 191 3.03 19.41 9.45
C THR A 191 1.61 19.97 9.49
N ALA A 192 1.16 20.53 10.63
CA ALA A 192 -0.15 21.18 10.72
C ALA A 192 -0.24 22.42 9.81
N GLY A 193 0.85 23.18 9.66
CA GLY A 193 0.94 24.28 8.69
C GLY A 193 0.76 23.82 7.24
N SER A 194 1.30 22.65 6.89
CA SER A 194 1.08 22.07 5.55
C SER A 194 -0.39 21.74 5.26
N LEU A 195 -1.23 21.56 6.29
CA LEU A 195 -2.67 21.30 6.10
C LEU A 195 -3.44 22.53 5.57
N LEU A 196 -2.86 23.73 5.67
CA LEU A 196 -3.44 24.97 5.17
C LEU A 196 -3.41 25.10 3.64
N THR A 197 -2.60 24.29 2.95
CA THR A 197 -2.56 24.27 1.49
C THR A 197 -3.28 23.04 0.93
N GLN A 198 -4.16 23.22 -0.04
CA GLN A 198 -4.82 22.15 -0.77
C GLN A 198 -4.13 21.94 -2.13
N PHE A 199 -3.83 20.68 -2.43
CA PHE A 199 -3.26 20.24 -3.70
C PHE A 199 -4.41 19.96 -4.67
N ASN A 200 -4.44 20.69 -5.78
CA ASN A 200 -5.32 20.43 -6.91
C ASN A 200 -4.47 20.07 -8.14
N VAL A 201 -5.10 19.49 -9.15
CA VAL A 201 -4.50 19.13 -10.43
C VAL A 201 -5.17 19.96 -11.53
N SER A 202 -4.37 20.75 -12.25
CA SER A 202 -4.86 21.57 -13.37
C SER A 202 -5.12 20.71 -14.62
N PRO A 203 -5.84 21.21 -15.64
CA PRO A 203 -6.19 20.42 -16.83
C PRO A 203 -4.99 19.89 -17.63
N ASP A 204 -3.83 20.52 -17.50
CA ASP A 204 -2.53 20.10 -18.03
C ASP A 204 -1.76 19.14 -17.09
N LEU A 205 -2.45 18.58 -16.10
CA LEU A 205 -1.97 17.59 -15.11
C LEU A 205 -0.89 18.08 -14.15
N GLN A 206 -0.60 19.39 -14.12
CA GLN A 206 0.31 19.98 -13.13
C GLN A 206 -0.33 20.02 -11.73
N ILE A 207 0.50 19.92 -10.69
CA ILE A 207 0.05 20.00 -9.29
C ILE A 207 0.11 21.47 -8.85
N VAL A 208 -1.05 22.07 -8.60
CA VAL A 208 -1.18 23.46 -8.14
C VAL A 208 -1.55 23.46 -6.66
N GLN A 209 -0.76 24.17 -5.84
CA GLN A 209 -1.08 24.40 -4.44
C GLN A 209 -1.97 25.64 -4.30
N THR A 210 -3.04 25.51 -3.53
CA THR A 210 -4.01 26.58 -3.25
C THR A 210 -4.14 26.81 -1.75
N ASP A 211 -4.21 28.06 -1.31
CA ASP A 211 -4.35 28.39 0.11
C ASP A 211 -5.79 28.21 0.61
N GLN A 212 -5.93 27.64 1.81
CA GLN A 212 -7.18 27.44 2.54
C GLN A 212 -7.19 28.18 3.90
N THR A 213 -6.20 29.02 4.19
CA THR A 213 -6.11 29.79 5.45
C THR A 213 -7.41 30.57 5.73
N ALA A 214 -7.96 31.26 4.73
CA ALA A 214 -9.18 32.05 4.88
C ALA A 214 -10.44 31.19 5.17
N SER A 215 -10.59 30.05 4.49
CA SER A 215 -11.75 29.16 4.65
C SER A 215 -11.72 28.43 6.01
N ILE A 216 -10.54 27.96 6.43
CA ILE A 216 -10.32 27.35 7.75
C ILE A 216 -10.58 28.35 8.88
N VAL A 217 -10.08 29.59 8.74
CA VAL A 217 -10.35 30.67 9.71
C VAL A 217 -11.84 31.00 9.82
N ALA A 218 -12.59 30.95 8.72
CA ALA A 218 -14.04 31.12 8.75
C ALA A 218 -14.75 29.95 9.45
N ARG A 219 -14.36 28.69 9.16
CA ARG A 219 -14.91 27.48 9.80
C ARG A 219 -14.69 27.50 11.32
N ALA A 220 -13.46 27.72 11.78
CA ALA A 220 -13.12 27.80 13.20
C ALA A 220 -13.88 28.94 13.92
N LYS A 221 -13.98 30.12 13.31
CA LYS A 221 -14.76 31.25 13.85
C LYS A 221 -16.26 30.97 13.96
N ASN A 222 -16.81 30.10 13.10
CA ASN A 222 -18.22 29.70 13.15
C ASN A 222 -18.45 28.60 14.19
N GLN A 223 -17.55 27.61 14.29
CA GLN A 223 -17.60 26.56 15.33
C GLN A 223 -17.50 27.16 16.73
N ALA A 224 -16.71 28.24 16.92
CA ALA A 224 -16.64 28.99 18.16
C ALA A 224 -17.87 29.89 18.46
N ARG A 225 -18.95 29.85 17.67
CA ARG A 225 -20.11 30.75 17.77
C ARG A 225 -21.47 30.08 18.06
N GLU A 226 -21.53 28.75 18.17
CA GLU A 226 -22.73 28.02 18.61
C GLU A 226 -22.51 27.35 19.98
N PRO A 227 -23.49 27.40 20.90
CA PRO A 227 -23.96 28.67 21.44
C PRO A 227 -23.81 28.71 22.97
N GLU A 228 -23.05 29.68 23.49
CA GLU A 228 -23.38 30.19 24.83
C GLU A 228 -24.78 30.81 24.78
N ARG A 229 -25.58 30.56 25.82
CA ARG A 229 -26.97 31.04 25.90
C ARG A 229 -27.00 32.57 25.90
N ILE A 230 -27.32 33.17 24.76
CA ILE A 230 -27.39 34.63 24.60
C ILE A 230 -28.56 35.17 25.43
N PHE A 231 -28.25 35.84 26.55
CA PHE A 231 -29.19 36.75 27.19
C PHE A 231 -29.46 37.95 26.26
N PRO A 232 -30.72 38.27 25.94
CA PRO A 232 -31.05 39.33 25.00
C PRO A 232 -30.91 40.70 25.66
N GLY A 233 -29.68 41.24 25.73
CA GLY A 233 -29.42 42.42 26.57
C GLY A 233 -28.26 43.33 26.20
N GLN A 234 -27.46 43.10 25.16
CA GLN A 234 -26.42 44.05 24.72
C GLN A 234 -26.03 43.87 23.25
N ARG A 235 -26.65 44.67 22.37
CA ARG A 235 -26.18 44.89 20.99
C ARG A 235 -26.03 46.39 20.72
N ARG A 236 -24.82 46.94 20.93
CA ARG A 236 -24.30 48.13 20.23
C ARG A 236 -22.81 48.33 20.49
N ALA A 237 -22.15 48.99 19.54
CA ALA A 237 -20.76 49.45 19.54
C ALA A 237 -19.64 48.38 19.57
N LEU A 238 -19.18 47.95 18.37
CA LEU A 238 -17.76 47.94 17.98
C LEU A 238 -17.58 47.57 16.49
N ALA A 239 -18.11 48.40 15.59
CA ALA A 239 -17.85 48.31 14.16
C ALA A 239 -16.68 49.23 13.76
N SER A 240 -15.44 48.85 14.11
CA SER A 240 -14.20 49.32 13.47
C SER A 240 -12.97 48.58 14.02
N ARG A 241 -12.67 47.41 13.46
CA ARG A 241 -11.31 46.84 13.46
C ARG A 241 -11.08 46.25 12.08
N LYS A 242 -9.97 46.65 11.43
CA LYS A 242 -9.52 46.07 10.15
C LYS A 242 -9.54 44.55 10.29
N ARG A 243 -10.23 43.83 9.39
CA ARG A 243 -10.32 42.37 9.44
C ARG A 243 -8.90 41.79 9.24
N PRO A 244 -8.33 41.03 10.20
CA PRO A 244 -7.37 39.99 9.86
C PRO A 244 -8.22 38.82 9.34
N ALA A 245 -8.55 38.87 8.05
CA ALA A 245 -9.34 37.83 7.42
C ALA A 245 -8.53 36.54 7.30
N ASP A 246 -7.25 36.68 6.93
CA ASP A 246 -6.42 35.60 6.39
C ASP A 246 -5.18 35.37 7.28
N THR A 247 -5.40 35.21 8.59
CA THR A 247 -4.33 35.00 9.57
C THR A 247 -4.77 34.06 10.68
N LEU A 248 -3.93 33.09 11.02
CA LEU A 248 -4.13 32.13 12.10
C LEU A 248 -2.79 31.76 12.74
N THR A 249 -2.83 31.20 13.95
CA THR A 249 -1.65 30.68 14.66
C THR A 249 -1.82 29.18 14.89
N ILE A 250 -0.74 28.44 14.66
CA ILE A 250 -0.62 27.03 15.04
C ILE A 250 0.30 26.97 16.26
N ASP A 251 -0.15 26.25 17.29
CA ASP A 251 0.58 26.05 18.54
C ASP A 251 0.80 24.55 18.72
N SER A 252 2.05 24.15 18.94
CA SER A 252 2.44 22.77 19.24
C SER A 252 1.59 22.12 20.34
N GLU A 253 1.19 22.87 21.38
CA GLU A 253 0.34 22.35 22.47
C GLU A 253 -1.10 22.00 22.02
N ARG A 254 -1.57 22.58 20.90
CA ARG A 254 -2.89 22.33 20.31
C ARG A 254 -2.87 21.42 19.08
N VAL A 255 -1.70 20.89 18.72
CA VAL A 255 -1.56 19.84 17.71
C VAL A 255 -1.36 18.50 18.44
N THR A 256 -2.27 17.56 18.24
CA THR A 256 -2.22 16.24 18.86
C THR A 256 -2.28 15.13 17.82
N ILE A 257 -1.42 14.12 17.97
CA ILE A 257 -1.47 12.90 17.18
C ILE A 257 -2.40 11.91 17.88
N VAL A 258 -3.36 11.32 17.16
CA VAL A 258 -4.42 10.45 17.70
C VAL A 258 -4.65 9.20 16.84
N ASN A 259 -5.14 8.13 17.47
CA ASN A 259 -5.45 6.87 16.78
C ASN A 259 -6.81 6.92 16.06
N ASP A 260 -7.74 7.77 16.52
CA ASP A 260 -9.02 8.03 15.85
C ASP A 260 -9.34 9.54 15.90
N LEU A 261 -9.50 10.14 14.72
CA LEU A 261 -9.82 11.56 14.56
C LEU A 261 -11.26 11.89 14.97
N ARG A 262 -12.15 10.89 15.02
CA ARG A 262 -13.58 11.05 15.34
C ARG A 262 -13.84 11.36 16.81
N LEU A 263 -12.91 10.99 17.71
CA LEU A 263 -13.06 11.12 19.16
C LEU A 263 -12.80 12.53 19.71
N GLY A 264 -12.48 13.52 18.84
CA GLY A 264 -12.13 14.87 19.27
C GLY A 264 -12.74 15.99 18.41
N ASN A 265 -12.94 17.14 19.04
CA ASN A 265 -13.36 18.38 18.38
C ASN A 265 -12.12 19.11 17.87
N TRP A 266 -11.93 19.07 16.56
CA TRP A 266 -10.77 19.60 15.85
C TRP A 266 -11.24 20.66 14.85
N ASP A 267 -10.59 21.83 14.81
CA ASP A 267 -10.80 22.83 13.75
C ASP A 267 -10.27 22.32 12.41
N LEU A 268 -9.21 21.49 12.48
CA LEU A 268 -8.53 20.92 11.33
C LEU A 268 -8.14 19.46 11.63
N ARG A 269 -8.44 18.56 10.67
CA ARG A 269 -8.19 17.12 10.77
C ARG A 269 -7.31 16.69 9.59
N GLY A 270 -6.39 15.77 9.81
CA GLY A 270 -5.54 15.22 8.75
C GLY A 270 -5.15 13.77 8.98
N LEU A 271 -5.40 12.90 7.99
CA LEU A 271 -4.80 11.58 7.92
C LEU A 271 -3.54 11.66 7.07
N LEU A 272 -2.40 11.35 7.67
CA LEU A 272 -1.08 11.38 7.06
C LEU A 272 -0.62 9.94 6.85
N VAL A 273 -0.39 9.55 5.60
CA VAL A 273 0.02 8.20 5.22
C VAL A 273 1.43 8.25 4.65
N GLU A 274 2.36 7.57 5.34
CA GLU A 274 3.76 7.45 4.91
C GLU A 274 3.90 6.51 3.71
N VAL A 275 4.47 7.01 2.61
CA VAL A 275 4.66 6.26 1.36
C VAL A 275 6.07 6.45 0.82
N ASP A 276 6.55 5.52 -0.01
CA ASP A 276 7.78 5.69 -0.78
C ASP A 276 7.59 6.78 -1.84
N TRP A 277 8.46 7.79 -1.83
CA TRP A 277 8.43 8.90 -2.79
C TRP A 277 8.47 8.38 -4.22
N SER A 278 9.45 7.52 -4.55
CA SER A 278 9.70 7.13 -5.95
C SER A 278 8.53 6.35 -6.51
N SER A 279 8.12 5.26 -5.86
CA SER A 279 7.10 4.36 -6.43
C SER A 279 5.72 5.00 -6.56
N LEU A 280 5.33 5.95 -5.68
CA LEU A 280 4.08 6.69 -5.88
C LEU A 280 4.23 7.77 -6.96
N TRP A 281 5.37 8.46 -7.02
CA TRP A 281 5.61 9.51 -8.02
C TRP A 281 5.72 8.93 -9.43
N ASP A 282 6.49 7.86 -9.61
CA ASP A 282 6.69 7.18 -10.89
C ASP A 282 5.35 6.64 -11.41
N LEU A 283 4.55 5.98 -10.54
CA LEU A 283 3.18 5.56 -10.87
C LEU A 283 2.29 6.73 -11.29
N MET A 284 2.33 7.86 -10.57
CA MET A 284 1.54 9.06 -10.91
C MET A 284 1.99 9.71 -12.22
N VAL A 285 3.30 9.77 -12.49
CA VAL A 285 3.86 10.33 -13.73
C VAL A 285 3.54 9.42 -14.92
N ASN A 286 3.69 8.10 -14.78
CA ASN A 286 3.36 7.16 -15.83
C ASN A 286 1.85 7.12 -16.12
N TYR A 287 1.00 7.22 -15.09
CA TYR A 287 -0.45 7.40 -15.25
C TYR A 287 -0.78 8.72 -15.97
N ARG A 288 -0.07 9.81 -15.65
CA ARG A 288 -0.22 11.10 -16.35
C ARG A 288 0.19 11.03 -17.80
N ASN A 289 1.33 10.41 -18.12
CA ASN A 289 1.80 10.24 -19.49
C ASN A 289 0.79 9.45 -20.34
N LEU A 290 0.16 8.43 -19.74
CA LEU A 290 -0.88 7.63 -20.39
C LEU A 290 -2.13 8.45 -20.76
N ILE A 291 -2.56 9.37 -19.89
CA ILE A 291 -3.79 10.17 -20.10
C ILE A 291 -3.56 11.51 -20.81
N ALA A 292 -2.35 12.09 -20.68
CA ALA A 292 -1.97 13.35 -21.30
C ALA A 292 -1.95 13.28 -22.84
N GLY A 293 -1.67 12.11 -23.41
CA GLY A 293 -1.64 11.88 -24.86
C GLY A 293 -3.00 12.02 -25.56
N GLY A 294 -4.12 12.08 -24.82
CA GLY A 294 -5.43 12.47 -25.33
C GLY A 294 -6.07 11.57 -26.41
N GLY A 295 -5.40 10.50 -26.85
CA GLY A 295 -5.80 9.71 -27.99
C GLY A 295 -4.64 8.90 -28.61
N PRO A 296 -4.82 8.35 -29.82
CA PRO A 296 -3.97 7.31 -30.38
C PRO A 296 -2.71 7.86 -31.08
N GLU A 297 -1.90 8.68 -30.39
CA GLU A 297 -0.53 8.95 -30.83
C GLU A 297 0.45 7.84 -30.40
N MET A 298 0.19 7.18 -29.25
CA MET A 298 0.92 5.99 -28.85
C MET A 298 0.40 4.74 -29.57
N THR A 299 1.31 3.91 -30.06
CA THR A 299 1.01 2.59 -30.59
C THR A 299 0.53 1.63 -29.50
N PHE A 300 -0.07 0.50 -29.90
CA PHE A 300 -0.45 -0.57 -28.97
C PHE A 300 0.74 -1.05 -28.11
N GLU A 301 1.92 -1.22 -28.71
CA GLU A 301 3.09 -1.78 -28.01
C GLU A 301 3.72 -0.77 -27.04
N GLU A 302 3.71 0.53 -27.37
CA GLU A 302 4.10 1.60 -26.44
C GLU A 302 3.12 1.69 -25.26
N THR A 303 1.81 1.66 -25.54
CA THR A 303 0.75 1.66 -24.52
C THR A 303 0.85 0.45 -23.59
N ARG A 304 1.09 -0.74 -24.17
CA ARG A 304 1.37 -1.98 -23.45
C ARG A 304 2.59 -1.83 -22.56
N THR A 305 3.70 -1.32 -23.09
CA THR A 305 4.96 -1.17 -22.36
C THR A 305 4.81 -0.20 -21.19
N LEU A 306 4.07 0.90 -21.38
CA LEU A 306 3.76 1.84 -20.31
C LEU A 306 2.86 1.21 -19.24
N LEU A 307 1.80 0.48 -19.60
CA LEU A 307 0.96 -0.23 -18.64
C LEU A 307 1.68 -1.36 -17.89
N GLU A 308 2.56 -2.11 -18.55
CA GLU A 308 3.42 -3.10 -17.89
C GLU A 308 4.37 -2.43 -16.89
N THR A 309 4.89 -1.24 -17.20
CA THR A 309 5.73 -0.43 -16.31
C THR A 309 4.93 0.06 -15.10
N MET A 310 3.73 0.61 -15.31
CA MET A 310 2.83 1.06 -14.24
C MET A 310 2.40 -0.07 -13.30
N ILE A 311 2.18 -1.29 -13.82
CA ILE A 311 1.90 -2.47 -12.98
C ILE A 311 3.14 -2.83 -12.14
N GLU A 312 4.35 -2.72 -12.69
CA GLU A 312 5.57 -2.93 -11.91
C GLU A 312 5.77 -1.83 -10.85
N ASP A 313 5.44 -0.57 -11.15
CA ASP A 313 5.46 0.53 -10.19
C ASP A 313 4.42 0.32 -9.07
N ALA A 314 3.25 -0.22 -9.40
CA ALA A 314 2.27 -0.66 -8.42
C ALA A 314 2.81 -1.81 -7.53
N ARG A 315 3.53 -2.80 -8.09
CA ARG A 315 4.20 -3.85 -7.29
C ARG A 315 5.30 -3.28 -6.38
N ARG A 316 6.14 -2.37 -6.90
CA ARG A 316 7.13 -1.63 -6.10
C ARG A 316 6.47 -0.88 -4.95
N LEU A 317 5.34 -0.21 -5.22
CA LEU A 317 4.56 0.48 -4.20
C LEU A 317 4.00 -0.49 -3.15
N CYS A 318 3.57 -1.70 -3.53
CA CYS A 318 3.18 -2.75 -2.59
C CYS A 318 4.31 -3.17 -1.64
N ILE A 319 5.52 -3.32 -2.17
CA ILE A 319 6.71 -3.76 -1.42
C ILE A 319 7.26 -2.62 -0.52
N ARG A 320 7.28 -1.38 -1.04
CA ARG A 320 7.94 -0.21 -0.41
C ARG A 320 7.00 0.73 0.36
N SER A 321 5.68 0.56 0.21
CA SER A 321 4.67 1.27 1.01
C SER A 321 3.69 0.28 1.64
N PRO A 322 4.18 -0.74 2.39
CA PRO A 322 3.35 -1.83 2.87
C PRO A 322 2.18 -1.37 3.76
N ILE A 323 2.23 -0.15 4.32
CA ILE A 323 1.13 0.46 5.07
C ILE A 323 -0.13 0.69 4.21
N LEU A 324 0.01 1.04 2.92
CA LEU A 324 -1.12 1.22 2.00
C LEU A 324 -1.87 -0.09 1.76
N PHE A 325 -1.14 -1.21 1.83
CA PHE A 325 -1.62 -2.55 1.52
C PHE A 325 -1.98 -3.34 2.79
N ARG A 326 -2.38 -2.64 3.86
CA ARG A 326 -2.93 -3.25 5.08
C ARG A 326 -4.42 -3.07 5.18
N MET A 327 -5.10 -4.13 5.64
CA MET A 327 -6.55 -4.07 5.85
C MET A 327 -6.92 -3.01 6.92
N ALA A 328 -6.13 -2.89 7.98
CA ALA A 328 -6.32 -1.88 9.03
C ALA A 328 -6.24 -0.42 8.53
N THR A 329 -5.47 -0.18 7.46
CA THR A 329 -5.35 1.15 6.83
C THR A 329 -6.64 1.56 6.13
N ARG A 330 -7.42 0.61 5.57
CA ARG A 330 -8.68 0.89 4.85
C ARG A 330 -9.64 1.73 5.68
N VAL A 331 -9.94 1.27 6.90
CA VAL A 331 -10.86 1.95 7.85
C VAL A 331 -10.39 3.38 8.16
N SER A 332 -9.08 3.62 8.20
CA SER A 332 -8.55 4.96 8.43
C SER A 332 -8.77 5.88 7.22
N ILE A 333 -8.49 5.40 6.00
CA ILE A 333 -8.71 6.17 4.75
C ILE A 333 -10.20 6.50 4.58
N ILE A 334 -11.07 5.49 4.71
CA ILE A 334 -12.54 5.58 4.63
C ILE A 334 -13.08 6.73 5.48
N ASN A 335 -12.67 6.79 6.76
CA ASN A 335 -13.19 7.73 7.76
C ASN A 335 -12.46 9.10 7.81
N SER A 336 -11.58 9.41 6.85
CA SER A 336 -10.78 10.64 6.88
C SER A 336 -11.36 11.78 6.03
N GLU A 337 -11.36 13.02 6.55
CA GLU A 337 -11.77 14.23 5.79
C GLU A 337 -10.65 14.73 4.85
N ASN A 338 -9.38 14.67 5.30
CA ASN A 338 -8.23 15.21 4.56
C ASN A 338 -7.10 14.16 4.55
N THR A 339 -7.09 13.32 3.52
CA THR A 339 -6.10 12.26 3.33
C THR A 339 -4.90 12.77 2.56
N ARG A 340 -3.70 12.54 3.10
CA ARG A 340 -2.43 13.01 2.55
C ARG A 340 -1.43 11.88 2.44
N TYR A 341 -0.90 11.69 1.24
CA TYR A 341 0.11 10.69 0.94
C TYR A 341 1.46 11.40 0.80
N GLY A 342 2.48 10.91 1.52
CA GLY A 342 3.82 11.47 1.40
C GLY A 342 4.86 10.98 2.37
N ILE A 343 5.94 11.75 2.51
CA ILE A 343 7.17 11.33 3.19
C ILE A 343 7.40 12.07 4.49
N ASN A 344 7.82 11.34 5.53
CA ASN A 344 8.28 11.94 6.78
C ASN A 344 9.78 12.25 6.68
N LEU A 345 10.14 13.52 6.47
CA LEU A 345 11.53 13.96 6.29
C LEU A 345 12.31 14.14 7.60
N GLY A 346 11.68 13.91 8.77
CA GLY A 346 12.25 14.20 10.08
C GLY A 346 11.60 15.41 10.76
N PRO A 347 11.74 16.64 10.23
CA PRO A 347 11.21 17.85 10.88
C PRO A 347 9.77 18.18 10.47
N MET A 348 9.20 17.48 9.48
CA MET A 348 7.79 17.58 9.06
C MET A 348 7.40 16.39 8.17
N PHE A 349 6.10 16.17 8.02
CA PHE A 349 5.54 15.34 6.95
C PHE A 349 5.32 16.19 5.67
N LYS A 350 5.99 15.82 4.57
CA LYS A 350 5.87 16.49 3.26
C LYS A 350 4.82 15.76 2.43
N THR A 351 3.71 16.46 2.15
CA THR A 351 2.62 15.96 1.30
C THR A 351 3.06 15.92 -0.17
N LEU A 352 2.74 14.82 -0.87
CA LEU A 352 3.01 14.64 -2.30
C LEU A 352 1.73 14.80 -3.11
N THR A 353 0.67 14.14 -2.65
CA THR A 353 -0.67 14.21 -3.21
C THR A 353 -1.71 14.04 -2.10
N THR A 354 -2.95 14.34 -2.41
CA THR A 354 -4.12 14.22 -1.52
C THR A 354 -5.17 13.34 -2.18
N SER A 355 -6.13 12.83 -1.39
CA SER A 355 -7.31 12.11 -1.93
C SER A 355 -8.00 12.93 -3.04
N LYS A 356 -8.25 14.23 -2.80
CA LYS A 356 -8.78 15.16 -3.82
C LYS A 356 -7.93 15.26 -5.09
N GLY A 357 -6.60 15.39 -4.97
CA GLY A 357 -5.69 15.45 -6.13
C GLY A 357 -5.69 14.15 -6.94
N ILE A 358 -5.91 13.01 -6.30
CA ILE A 358 -6.08 11.71 -6.97
C ILE A 358 -7.44 11.63 -7.68
N LYS A 359 -8.53 12.09 -7.03
CA LYS A 359 -9.86 12.23 -7.64
C LYS A 359 -9.79 13.01 -8.95
N GLU A 360 -9.12 14.16 -8.95
CA GLU A 360 -8.99 15.02 -10.14
C GLU A 360 -8.22 14.33 -11.28
N ILE A 361 -7.18 13.52 -10.97
CA ILE A 361 -6.48 12.69 -11.97
C ILE A 361 -7.40 11.62 -12.56
N ILE A 362 -8.23 10.96 -11.74
CA ILE A 362 -9.20 9.96 -12.23
C ILE A 362 -10.31 10.63 -13.08
N SER A 363 -10.73 11.84 -12.73
CA SER A 363 -11.68 12.61 -13.54
C SER A 363 -11.12 12.92 -14.93
N LEU A 364 -9.84 13.27 -15.02
CA LEU A 364 -9.16 13.55 -16.29
C LEU A 364 -8.90 12.28 -17.12
N SER A 365 -8.82 11.09 -16.51
CA SER A 365 -8.57 9.84 -17.24
C SER A 365 -9.76 9.27 -18.02
N ALA A 366 -10.95 9.86 -17.87
CA ALA A 366 -12.14 9.43 -18.60
C ALA A 366 -12.05 9.67 -20.11
N SER A 367 -11.35 10.71 -20.57
CA SER A 367 -11.13 10.96 -22.00
C SER A 367 -10.37 9.80 -22.64
N TYR A 368 -9.31 9.34 -21.99
CA TYR A 368 -8.52 8.18 -22.39
C TYR A 368 -9.35 6.89 -22.33
N TYR A 369 -10.08 6.62 -21.23
CA TYR A 369 -10.90 5.41 -21.15
C TYR A 369 -12.01 5.36 -22.21
N ASN A 370 -12.62 6.50 -22.55
CA ASN A 370 -13.62 6.58 -23.61
C ASN A 370 -13.04 6.45 -25.02
N SER A 371 -11.73 6.69 -25.23
CA SER A 371 -11.07 6.38 -26.50
C SER A 371 -10.80 4.88 -26.66
N LEU A 372 -10.82 4.11 -25.56
CA LEU A 372 -10.80 2.65 -25.51
C LEU A 372 -12.22 2.03 -25.60
N ASP A 373 -13.19 2.69 -26.26
CA ASP A 373 -14.56 2.16 -26.37
C ASP A 373 -14.65 0.98 -27.38
N PRO A 374 -15.46 -0.08 -27.12
CA PRO A 374 -15.49 -1.29 -27.95
C PRO A 374 -15.97 -1.08 -29.38
N THR A 375 -16.59 0.07 -29.68
CA THR A 375 -17.19 0.33 -31.00
C THR A 375 -16.17 0.67 -32.09
N GLY A 376 -14.90 0.93 -31.74
CA GLY A 376 -13.86 1.31 -32.71
C GLY A 376 -12.43 0.81 -32.44
N SER A 377 -12.20 -0.02 -31.41
CA SER A 377 -10.86 -0.50 -31.03
C SER A 377 -10.62 -1.98 -31.40
N ASP A 378 -9.38 -2.34 -31.73
CA ASP A 378 -8.98 -3.74 -31.92
C ASP A 378 -9.26 -4.64 -30.70
N ASP A 379 -9.52 -5.92 -30.97
CA ASP A 379 -9.80 -6.96 -29.96
C ASP A 379 -8.65 -7.13 -28.95
N SER A 380 -7.40 -6.91 -29.37
CA SER A 380 -6.21 -6.86 -28.50
C SER A 380 -6.28 -5.72 -27.48
N THR A 381 -6.75 -4.53 -27.88
CA THR A 381 -6.90 -3.36 -27.00
C THR A 381 -7.96 -3.63 -25.92
N GLN A 382 -9.10 -4.21 -26.29
CA GLN A 382 -10.14 -4.58 -25.33
C GLN A 382 -9.68 -5.69 -24.37
N LYS A 383 -8.97 -6.71 -24.85
CA LYS A 383 -8.50 -7.84 -24.02
C LYS A 383 -7.30 -7.50 -23.13
N TYR A 384 -6.42 -6.59 -23.55
CA TYR A 384 -5.13 -6.36 -22.87
C TYR A 384 -5.02 -5.02 -22.14
N ILE A 385 -5.35 -3.91 -22.82
CA ILE A 385 -5.10 -2.54 -22.34
C ILE A 385 -6.18 -2.15 -21.31
N ARG A 386 -7.46 -2.33 -21.66
CA ARG A 386 -8.58 -1.92 -20.82
C ARG A 386 -8.59 -2.55 -19.41
N PRO A 387 -8.39 -3.88 -19.22
CA PRO A 387 -8.36 -4.47 -17.89
C PRO A 387 -7.22 -3.94 -17.02
N ARG A 388 -6.03 -3.72 -17.62
CA ARG A 388 -4.85 -3.18 -16.91
C ARG A 388 -5.03 -1.73 -16.51
N PHE A 389 -5.58 -0.90 -17.40
CA PHE A 389 -5.96 0.47 -17.05
C PHE A 389 -6.94 0.49 -15.86
N LEU A 390 -7.94 -0.41 -15.86
CA LEU A 390 -8.88 -0.52 -14.75
C LEU A 390 -8.23 -1.03 -13.45
N GLN A 391 -7.21 -1.90 -13.49
CA GLN A 391 -6.43 -2.24 -12.29
C GLN A 391 -5.77 -1.00 -11.68
N MET A 392 -5.18 -0.13 -12.51
CA MET A 392 -4.54 1.12 -12.06
C MET A 392 -5.58 2.12 -11.54
N LEU A 393 -6.76 2.19 -12.17
CA LEU A 393 -7.89 2.95 -11.66
C LEU A 393 -8.32 2.48 -10.26
N VAL A 394 -8.43 1.17 -10.03
CA VAL A 394 -8.80 0.62 -8.70
C VAL A 394 -7.73 0.92 -7.64
N LEU A 395 -6.44 0.87 -8.01
CA LEU A 395 -5.37 1.30 -7.12
C LEU A 395 -5.53 2.77 -6.70
N LEU A 396 -5.83 3.68 -7.63
CA LEU A 396 -6.08 5.09 -7.32
C LEU A 396 -7.37 5.29 -6.51
N LEU A 397 -8.47 4.59 -6.85
CA LEU A 397 -9.72 4.61 -6.07
C LEU A 397 -9.52 4.14 -4.63
N SER A 398 -8.61 3.19 -4.39
CA SER A 398 -8.28 2.75 -3.04
C SER A 398 -7.71 3.86 -2.16
N LEU A 399 -7.11 4.89 -2.75
CA LEU A 399 -6.53 6.04 -2.05
C LEU A 399 -7.55 7.14 -1.73
N LEU A 400 -8.82 6.97 -2.12
CA LEU A 400 -9.88 7.95 -1.85
C LEU A 400 -10.61 7.68 -0.52
N ASN A 401 -10.90 8.77 0.19
CA ASN A 401 -11.80 8.75 1.34
C ASN A 401 -13.29 8.70 0.90
N ASN A 402 -14.23 8.68 1.85
CA ASN A 402 -15.66 8.61 1.54
C ASN A 402 -16.23 9.88 0.89
N GLU A 403 -15.73 11.06 1.25
CA GLU A 403 -16.22 12.34 0.73
C GLU A 403 -15.82 12.51 -0.74
N ASP A 404 -14.54 12.33 -1.06
CA ASP A 404 -14.02 12.39 -2.42
C ASP A 404 -14.62 11.31 -3.33
N LEU A 405 -14.86 10.10 -2.82
CA LEU A 405 -15.51 9.04 -3.60
C LEU A 405 -16.99 9.33 -3.87
N ALA A 406 -17.72 9.90 -2.91
CA ALA A 406 -19.14 10.22 -3.06
C ALA A 406 -19.36 11.28 -4.15
N GLU A 407 -18.48 12.28 -4.25
CA GLU A 407 -18.50 13.27 -5.35
C GLU A 407 -18.28 12.65 -6.73
N MET A 408 -17.58 11.51 -6.81
CA MET A 408 -17.30 10.81 -8.06
C MET A 408 -18.38 9.81 -8.49
N LYS A 409 -19.41 9.56 -7.65
CA LYS A 409 -20.31 8.42 -7.81
C LYS A 409 -20.93 8.32 -9.21
N ASP A 410 -21.66 9.36 -9.62
CA ASP A 410 -22.38 9.37 -10.90
C ASP A 410 -21.42 9.25 -12.10
N PHE A 411 -20.22 9.82 -11.98
CA PHE A 411 -19.16 9.76 -12.98
C PHE A 411 -18.58 8.34 -13.11
N LEU A 412 -18.33 7.64 -12.00
CA LEU A 412 -17.81 6.27 -12.02
C LEU A 412 -18.82 5.27 -12.61
N GLU A 413 -20.11 5.43 -12.27
CA GLU A 413 -21.20 4.62 -12.83
C GLU A 413 -21.46 4.92 -14.31
N ALA A 414 -21.41 6.21 -14.71
CA ALA A 414 -21.63 6.63 -16.09
C ALA A 414 -20.47 6.26 -17.03
N THR A 415 -19.22 6.52 -16.64
CA THR A 415 -18.03 6.31 -17.49
C THR A 415 -17.51 4.88 -17.38
N TYR A 416 -17.04 4.46 -16.21
CA TYR A 416 -16.33 3.18 -16.07
C TYR A 416 -17.25 1.97 -15.93
N LYS A 417 -18.56 2.19 -15.71
CA LYS A 417 -19.56 1.16 -15.38
C LYS A 417 -19.23 0.38 -14.10
N ILE A 418 -18.63 1.07 -13.15
CA ILE A 418 -18.33 0.57 -11.79
C ILE A 418 -19.40 1.10 -10.85
N LYS A 419 -20.03 0.24 -10.05
CA LYS A 419 -20.97 0.64 -8.99
C LYS A 419 -20.19 1.37 -7.89
N ALA A 420 -20.61 2.60 -7.56
CA ALA A 420 -19.72 3.57 -6.92
C ALA A 420 -20.16 4.00 -5.51
N ASP A 421 -21.06 3.25 -4.88
CA ASP A 421 -21.19 3.30 -3.43
C ASP A 421 -19.95 2.66 -2.74
N ARG A 422 -19.72 3.00 -1.46
CA ARG A 422 -18.46 2.61 -0.80
C ARG A 422 -18.31 1.11 -0.64
N ARG A 423 -19.41 0.37 -0.46
CA ARG A 423 -19.40 -1.05 -0.15
C ARG A 423 -18.93 -1.86 -1.35
N ASP A 424 -19.47 -1.55 -2.53
CA ASP A 424 -19.06 -2.13 -3.80
C ASP A 424 -17.63 -1.75 -4.20
N ILE A 425 -17.21 -0.50 -3.93
CA ILE A 425 -15.84 -0.04 -4.20
C ILE A 425 -14.81 -0.75 -3.29
N GLU A 426 -15.09 -0.95 -2.00
CA GLU A 426 -14.20 -1.76 -1.16
C GLU A 426 -14.17 -3.22 -1.62
N LEU A 427 -15.29 -3.84 -1.99
CA LEU A 427 -15.30 -5.20 -2.56
C LEU A 427 -14.46 -5.32 -3.83
N LEU A 428 -14.52 -4.33 -4.72
CA LEU A 428 -13.65 -4.22 -5.89
C LEU A 428 -12.17 -4.09 -5.49
N ILE A 429 -11.86 -3.30 -4.47
CA ILE A 429 -10.50 -3.16 -3.92
C ILE A 429 -10.00 -4.49 -3.34
N LEU A 430 -10.81 -5.24 -2.57
CA LEU A 430 -10.39 -6.53 -2.00
C LEU A 430 -10.09 -7.56 -3.09
N LYS A 431 -10.88 -7.57 -4.17
CA LYS A 431 -10.66 -8.43 -5.34
C LYS A 431 -9.36 -8.11 -6.07
N VAL A 432 -9.06 -6.82 -6.26
CA VAL A 432 -8.00 -6.37 -7.16
C VAL A 432 -6.67 -6.15 -6.44
N ILE A 433 -6.69 -5.67 -5.20
CA ILE A 433 -5.50 -5.28 -4.44
C ILE A 433 -5.24 -6.32 -3.33
N PRO A 434 -4.03 -6.93 -3.28
CA PRO A 434 -3.68 -7.89 -2.23
C PRO A 434 -3.35 -7.15 -0.93
N LEU A 435 -4.37 -6.91 -0.10
CA LEU A 435 -4.20 -6.37 1.24
C LEU A 435 -3.82 -7.50 2.19
N LEU A 436 -2.99 -7.17 3.19
CA LEU A 436 -2.45 -8.08 4.19
C LEU A 436 -2.85 -7.65 5.61
N SER A 437 -2.66 -8.54 6.58
CA SER A 437 -2.78 -8.26 8.01
C SER A 437 -1.83 -9.16 8.80
N ILE A 438 -1.30 -8.69 9.94
CA ILE A 438 -0.39 -9.48 10.79
C ILE A 438 -1.03 -10.76 11.35
N ASN A 439 -2.35 -10.76 11.57
CA ASN A 439 -3.12 -11.92 12.04
C ASN A 439 -4.60 -11.85 11.56
N PRO A 440 -5.38 -12.94 11.69
CA PRO A 440 -6.75 -12.99 11.18
C PRO A 440 -7.75 -12.14 11.96
N ARG A 441 -7.50 -11.92 13.25
CA ARG A 441 -8.32 -11.03 14.10
C ARG A 441 -8.23 -9.59 13.58
N VAL A 442 -7.04 -9.09 13.25
CA VAL A 442 -6.84 -7.78 12.62
C VAL A 442 -7.49 -7.73 11.25
N PHE A 443 -7.38 -8.79 10.46
CA PHE A 443 -8.03 -8.89 9.15
C PHE A 443 -9.54 -8.71 9.26
N LEU A 444 -10.23 -9.52 10.07
CA LEU A 444 -11.68 -9.51 10.20
C LEU A 444 -12.19 -8.23 10.89
N ASN A 445 -11.52 -7.76 11.94
CA ASN A 445 -11.82 -6.49 12.62
C ASN A 445 -11.61 -5.25 11.73
N SER A 446 -10.90 -5.38 10.62
CA SER A 446 -10.71 -4.29 9.64
C SER A 446 -11.61 -4.46 8.41
N LEU A 447 -11.91 -5.71 8.04
CA LEU A 447 -12.78 -6.07 6.92
C LEU A 447 -14.23 -5.64 7.15
N VAL A 448 -14.83 -6.09 8.25
CA VAL A 448 -16.25 -5.83 8.52
C VAL A 448 -16.53 -4.32 8.63
N PRO A 449 -15.75 -3.49 9.35
CA PRO A 449 -16.04 -2.06 9.45
C PRO A 449 -15.71 -1.27 8.17
N ALA A 450 -14.87 -1.81 7.28
CA ALA A 450 -14.59 -1.18 5.98
C ALA A 450 -15.76 -1.33 4.99
N ILE A 451 -16.47 -2.46 5.04
CA ILE A 451 -17.58 -2.78 4.13
C ILE A 451 -18.94 -2.47 4.76
N ASP A 452 -19.23 -3.01 5.95
CA ASP A 452 -20.54 -2.90 6.59
C ASP A 452 -20.65 -1.63 7.47
N GLY A 453 -19.56 -0.91 7.69
CA GLY A 453 -19.53 0.42 8.34
C GLY A 453 -19.56 0.42 9.87
N TYR A 454 -19.73 -0.73 10.53
CA TYR A 454 -19.83 -0.85 11.98
C TYR A 454 -18.67 -1.67 12.58
N PRO A 455 -18.13 -1.29 13.75
CA PRO A 455 -17.10 -2.06 14.45
C PRO A 455 -17.67 -3.40 14.97
N LEU A 456 -16.85 -4.45 14.95
CA LEU A 456 -17.18 -5.69 15.65
C LEU A 456 -17.19 -5.45 17.18
N PRO A 457 -18.10 -6.08 17.96
CA PRO A 457 -18.16 -5.91 19.41
C PRO A 457 -16.84 -6.31 20.10
N ALA A 458 -16.38 -5.53 21.08
CA ALA A 458 -15.10 -5.79 21.76
C ALA A 458 -15.03 -7.21 22.38
N ASP A 459 -16.13 -7.70 22.93
CA ASP A 459 -16.25 -9.02 23.57
C ASP A 459 -16.32 -10.20 22.57
N SER A 460 -16.35 -9.91 21.26
CA SER A 460 -16.39 -10.96 20.23
C SER A 460 -14.99 -11.38 19.76
N ALA A 461 -13.95 -10.59 20.08
CA ALA A 461 -12.60 -10.73 19.52
C ALA A 461 -11.71 -11.82 20.16
N ASN A 462 -12.23 -12.62 21.11
CA ASN A 462 -11.43 -13.54 21.94
C ASN A 462 -11.73 -15.05 21.70
N THR A 463 -12.52 -15.43 20.71
CA THR A 463 -12.88 -16.84 20.41
C THR A 463 -13.07 -17.06 18.92
N ASP A 464 -12.35 -18.01 18.32
CA ASP A 464 -12.34 -18.24 16.87
C ASP A 464 -13.67 -18.76 16.30
N GLU A 465 -14.50 -19.42 17.10
CA GLU A 465 -15.87 -19.78 16.73
C GLU A 465 -16.68 -18.56 16.27
N LYS A 466 -16.57 -17.43 17.00
CA LYS A 466 -17.25 -16.17 16.64
C LYS A 466 -16.71 -15.58 15.34
N HIS A 467 -15.43 -15.75 15.03
CA HIS A 467 -14.83 -15.27 13.76
C HIS A 467 -15.46 -15.99 12.55
N SER A 468 -15.68 -17.30 12.65
CA SER A 468 -16.36 -18.08 11.62
C SER A 468 -17.82 -17.61 11.42
N ASP A 469 -18.53 -17.25 12.49
CA ASP A 469 -19.90 -16.75 12.39
C ASP A 469 -19.99 -15.37 11.73
N PHE A 470 -19.12 -14.41 12.10
CA PHE A 470 -19.06 -13.12 11.41
C PHE A 470 -18.68 -13.27 9.93
N TRP A 471 -17.78 -14.19 9.60
CA TRP A 471 -17.45 -14.50 8.21
C TRP A 471 -18.65 -15.06 7.44
N ASN A 472 -19.41 -16.01 8.03
CA ASN A 472 -20.63 -16.54 7.43
C ASN A 472 -21.70 -15.45 7.22
N ILE A 473 -21.85 -14.51 8.17
CA ILE A 473 -22.75 -13.36 8.05
C ILE A 473 -22.29 -12.43 6.93
N PHE A 474 -21.00 -12.08 6.91
CA PHE A 474 -20.40 -11.23 5.87
C PHE A 474 -20.60 -11.81 4.46
N VAL A 475 -20.34 -13.11 4.25
CA VAL A 475 -20.52 -13.76 2.94
C VAL A 475 -22.01 -13.78 2.52
N LYS A 476 -22.95 -13.89 3.46
CA LYS A 476 -24.38 -13.74 3.17
C LYS A 476 -24.75 -12.30 2.83
N ASN A 477 -24.22 -11.32 3.56
CA ASN A 477 -24.50 -9.90 3.32
C ASN A 477 -24.07 -9.47 1.91
N ILE A 478 -22.89 -9.88 1.44
CA ILE A 478 -22.43 -9.55 0.07
C ILE A 478 -23.23 -10.29 -1.01
N LEU A 479 -23.77 -11.48 -0.71
CA LEU A 479 -24.66 -12.22 -1.62
C LEU A 479 -25.97 -11.48 -1.88
N GLU A 480 -26.57 -10.88 -0.84
CA GLU A 480 -27.80 -10.09 -1.00
C GLU A 480 -27.57 -8.81 -1.83
N ASP A 481 -26.34 -8.27 -1.85
CA ASP A 481 -25.95 -7.20 -2.79
C ASP A 481 -25.74 -7.70 -4.23
N GLY A 482 -25.71 -9.02 -4.45
CA GLY A 482 -25.52 -9.66 -5.75
C GLY A 482 -24.10 -10.15 -6.04
N TYR A 483 -23.23 -10.27 -5.03
CA TYR A 483 -21.87 -10.80 -5.16
C TYR A 483 -21.78 -12.29 -4.82
N LEU A 484 -21.11 -13.06 -5.67
CA LEU A 484 -20.78 -14.46 -5.40
C LEU A 484 -19.27 -14.61 -5.20
N LEU A 485 -18.89 -15.39 -4.18
CA LEU A 485 -17.52 -15.72 -3.83
C LEU A 485 -17.25 -17.21 -4.10
N PRO A 486 -16.69 -17.58 -5.27
CA PRO A 486 -16.28 -18.95 -5.58
C PRO A 486 -15.19 -19.47 -4.63
N GLY A 487 -15.22 -20.77 -4.32
CA GLY A 487 -14.19 -21.47 -3.55
C GLY A 487 -13.81 -22.81 -4.18
N THR A 488 -12.63 -23.35 -3.85
CA THR A 488 -12.20 -24.69 -4.26
C THR A 488 -12.89 -25.80 -3.43
N VAL A 489 -12.70 -27.06 -3.83
CA VAL A 489 -13.02 -28.25 -3.02
C VAL A 489 -12.56 -28.10 -1.55
N ASP A 490 -11.30 -27.69 -1.36
CA ASP A 490 -10.72 -27.43 -0.03
C ASP A 490 -11.35 -26.24 0.71
N ASP A 491 -11.81 -25.20 0.00
CA ASP A 491 -12.42 -24.04 0.64
C ASP A 491 -13.88 -24.28 1.05
N LEU A 492 -14.55 -25.28 0.46
CA LEU A 492 -15.98 -25.59 0.65
C LEU A 492 -16.19 -26.83 1.56
N GLY A 493 -17.43 -27.37 1.58
CA GLY A 493 -17.72 -28.68 2.19
C GLY A 493 -18.31 -28.68 3.60
N ARG A 494 -18.82 -27.55 4.13
CA ARG A 494 -19.62 -27.55 5.38
C ARG A 494 -21.00 -28.18 5.13
N ARG A 495 -21.48 -29.06 6.02
CA ARG A 495 -22.80 -29.74 5.89
C ARG A 495 -24.02 -28.80 5.92
N SER A 496 -23.84 -27.63 6.50
CA SER A 496 -24.74 -26.49 6.45
C SER A 496 -23.95 -25.32 5.90
N LEU A 497 -24.47 -24.66 4.86
CA LEU A 497 -23.78 -23.61 4.09
C LEU A 497 -22.59 -24.17 3.28
N SER A 498 -22.81 -25.26 2.52
CA SER A 498 -21.79 -25.88 1.66
C SER A 498 -21.24 -24.96 0.58
N TRP A 499 -22.03 -23.94 0.20
CA TRP A 499 -21.71 -22.89 -0.75
C TRP A 499 -20.86 -21.74 -0.16
N ILE A 500 -20.70 -21.66 1.16
CA ILE A 500 -19.89 -20.63 1.81
C ILE A 500 -18.46 -21.13 1.97
N VAL A 501 -17.51 -20.38 1.43
CA VAL A 501 -16.07 -20.48 1.72
C VAL A 501 -15.86 -20.55 3.23
N LYS A 502 -15.30 -21.66 3.72
CA LYS A 502 -15.09 -21.88 5.15
C LYS A 502 -14.01 -20.93 5.69
N TRP A 503 -14.23 -20.41 6.91
CA TRP A 503 -13.14 -19.80 7.67
C TRP A 503 -12.16 -20.91 8.09
N PRO A 504 -10.87 -20.84 7.72
CA PRO A 504 -9.88 -21.86 8.06
C PRO A 504 -9.41 -21.71 9.51
N GLU A 505 -8.83 -22.77 10.09
CA GLU A 505 -8.34 -22.79 11.48
C GLU A 505 -7.31 -21.68 11.74
N ASP A 506 -6.35 -21.50 10.84
CA ASP A 506 -5.33 -20.43 10.88
C ASP A 506 -5.86 -19.02 10.54
N GLY A 507 -7.12 -18.92 10.11
CA GLY A 507 -7.82 -17.72 9.65
C GLY A 507 -7.23 -17.04 8.40
N PHE A 508 -8.01 -16.15 7.76
CA PHE A 508 -7.52 -15.38 6.61
C PHE A 508 -6.61 -14.22 7.04
N LYS A 509 -5.46 -14.08 6.38
CA LYS A 509 -4.47 -13.00 6.59
C LYS A 509 -4.27 -12.12 5.34
N SER A 510 -5.00 -12.40 4.25
CA SER A 510 -4.90 -11.71 2.97
C SER A 510 -6.22 -11.69 2.22
N THR A 511 -6.43 -10.66 1.39
CA THR A 511 -7.60 -10.53 0.52
C THR A 511 -7.56 -11.42 -0.72
N THR A 512 -6.52 -12.23 -0.95
CA THR A 512 -6.44 -13.15 -2.10
C THR A 512 -7.62 -14.12 -2.22
N ILE A 513 -8.37 -14.35 -1.13
CA ILE A 513 -9.62 -15.10 -1.16
C ILE A 513 -10.69 -14.45 -2.08
N PHE A 514 -10.67 -13.12 -2.22
CA PHE A 514 -11.58 -12.34 -3.07
C PHE A 514 -11.16 -12.28 -4.55
N ASN A 515 -10.03 -12.87 -4.95
CA ASN A 515 -9.56 -12.85 -6.35
C ASN A 515 -10.62 -13.34 -7.35
N HIS A 516 -11.46 -14.29 -6.91
CA HIS A 516 -12.51 -14.91 -7.73
C HIS A 516 -13.89 -14.25 -7.61
N LEU A 517 -14.03 -13.24 -6.75
CA LEU A 517 -15.29 -12.52 -6.51
C LEU A 517 -15.90 -12.01 -7.82
N GLN A 518 -17.19 -12.27 -8.01
CA GLN A 518 -17.94 -11.81 -9.18
C GLN A 518 -19.29 -11.20 -8.78
N TYR A 519 -19.79 -10.30 -9.61
CA TYR A 519 -21.03 -9.56 -9.41
C TYR A 519 -22.06 -9.89 -10.49
N ALA A 520 -23.27 -10.26 -10.09
CA ALA A 520 -24.35 -10.67 -10.99
C ALA A 520 -25.13 -9.50 -11.61
N GLY A 521 -25.05 -8.30 -11.01
CA GLY A 521 -25.86 -7.12 -11.37
C GLY A 521 -25.54 -6.51 -12.74
N ARG A 522 -26.01 -5.28 -13.00
CA ARG A 522 -25.88 -4.63 -14.32
C ARG A 522 -24.50 -4.05 -14.60
N LEU A 523 -23.83 -3.51 -13.57
CA LEU A 523 -22.53 -2.84 -13.67
C LEU A 523 -21.39 -3.87 -13.48
N ARG A 524 -21.19 -4.72 -14.49
CA ARG A 524 -20.36 -5.94 -14.39
C ARG A 524 -18.85 -5.73 -14.54
N THR A 525 -18.36 -4.50 -14.71
CA THR A 525 -16.95 -4.25 -15.03
C THR A 525 -15.96 -4.77 -13.96
N ILE A 526 -16.39 -4.94 -12.70
CA ILE A 526 -15.60 -5.68 -11.69
C ILE A 526 -15.19 -7.09 -12.15
N ASN A 527 -16.01 -7.77 -12.95
CA ASN A 527 -15.75 -9.14 -13.42
C ASN A 527 -14.59 -9.19 -14.43
N ASP A 528 -14.36 -8.09 -15.14
CA ASP A 528 -13.34 -7.95 -16.19
C ASP A 528 -11.96 -7.55 -15.65
N ILE A 529 -11.86 -7.13 -14.38
CA ILE A 529 -10.63 -6.62 -13.76
C ILE A 529 -9.90 -7.76 -13.04
N PRO A 530 -8.68 -8.14 -13.47
CA PRO A 530 -7.89 -9.17 -12.79
C PRO A 530 -7.24 -8.66 -11.49
N PRO A 531 -6.85 -9.55 -10.56
CA PRO A 531 -6.08 -9.18 -9.39
C PRO A 531 -4.67 -8.68 -9.76
N VAL A 532 -4.13 -7.76 -8.95
CA VAL A 532 -2.73 -7.30 -9.02
C VAL A 532 -1.87 -8.30 -8.26
N GLU A 533 -1.20 -9.17 -8.99
CA GLU A 533 -0.26 -10.13 -8.40
C GLU A 533 1.05 -9.43 -8.02
N VAL A 534 1.26 -9.23 -6.71
CA VAL A 534 2.51 -8.68 -6.15
C VAL A 534 3.66 -9.70 -6.17
N HIS A 535 3.33 -10.98 -6.03
CA HIS A 535 4.26 -12.09 -6.21
C HIS A 535 3.65 -13.17 -7.14
N PRO A 536 3.59 -12.92 -8.46
CA PRO A 536 3.12 -13.92 -9.45
C PRO A 536 3.85 -15.26 -9.30
N GLY A 537 5.15 -15.18 -8.99
CA GLY A 537 6.04 -16.32 -8.81
C GLY A 537 6.07 -16.93 -7.40
N SER A 538 5.01 -16.87 -6.60
CA SER A 538 4.96 -17.62 -5.31
C SER A 538 5.08 -19.15 -5.47
N LYS A 539 4.90 -19.66 -6.71
CA LYS A 539 5.17 -21.05 -7.13
C LYS A 539 6.44 -21.20 -7.98
N CYS A 540 7.11 -20.10 -8.34
CA CYS A 540 8.33 -20.14 -9.13
C CYS A 540 9.54 -20.32 -8.19
N THR A 541 10.48 -21.18 -8.57
CA THR A 541 11.80 -21.27 -7.92
C THR A 541 12.73 -20.14 -8.35
N GLU A 542 12.53 -19.64 -9.58
CA GLU A 542 13.39 -18.71 -10.30
C GLU A 542 12.55 -17.56 -10.89
N LEU A 543 13.04 -16.32 -10.81
CA LEU A 543 12.45 -15.12 -11.42
C LEU A 543 13.48 -14.48 -12.34
N THR A 544 13.10 -14.20 -13.60
CA THR A 544 13.95 -13.43 -14.51
C THR A 544 13.77 -11.93 -14.26
N VAL A 545 14.86 -11.18 -14.23
CA VAL A 545 14.90 -9.73 -14.03
C VAL A 545 15.82 -9.06 -15.05
N VAL A 546 15.49 -7.83 -15.43
CA VAL A 546 16.36 -6.92 -16.18
C VAL A 546 17.01 -5.98 -15.18
N MET A 547 18.34 -5.88 -15.18
CA MET A 547 19.10 -4.96 -14.33
C MET A 547 19.41 -3.63 -15.03
N THR A 548 20.00 -2.68 -14.30
CA THR A 548 20.32 -1.32 -14.78
C THR A 548 21.46 -1.24 -15.81
N ASP A 549 22.08 -2.38 -16.11
CA ASP A 549 23.01 -2.60 -17.21
C ASP A 549 22.33 -3.23 -18.45
N ASP A 550 20.99 -3.14 -18.50
CA ASP A 550 20.08 -3.74 -19.49
C ASP A 550 20.21 -5.27 -19.65
N SER A 551 20.96 -5.93 -18.76
CA SER A 551 21.23 -7.37 -18.84
C SER A 551 20.20 -8.18 -18.06
N LYS A 552 19.91 -9.39 -18.59
CA LYS A 552 18.89 -10.29 -18.05
C LYS A 552 19.50 -11.35 -17.13
N TYR A 553 19.05 -11.37 -15.89
CA TYR A 553 19.50 -12.27 -14.83
C TYR A 553 18.34 -13.09 -14.26
N ILE A 554 18.66 -14.19 -13.59
CA ILE A 554 17.73 -15.01 -12.81
C ILE A 554 18.07 -14.82 -11.33
N ILE A 555 17.07 -14.59 -10.50
CA ILE A 555 17.18 -14.45 -9.04
C ILE A 555 16.16 -15.35 -8.33
N SER A 556 16.35 -15.61 -7.03
CA SER A 556 15.28 -16.19 -6.23
C SER A 556 14.17 -15.15 -6.00
N PRO A 557 12.88 -15.50 -6.14
CA PRO A 557 11.79 -14.59 -5.76
C PRO A 557 11.84 -14.11 -4.30
N ARG A 558 12.49 -14.87 -3.42
CA ARG A 558 12.70 -14.51 -2.00
C ARG A 558 13.67 -13.34 -1.81
N ASP A 559 14.59 -13.16 -2.76
CA ASP A 559 15.62 -12.12 -2.71
C ASP A 559 15.14 -10.79 -3.32
N LEU A 560 14.06 -10.81 -4.11
CA LEU A 560 13.50 -9.64 -4.79
C LEU A 560 13.22 -8.48 -3.81
N ASP A 561 12.49 -8.73 -2.72
CA ASP A 561 12.20 -7.75 -1.68
C ASP A 561 13.50 -7.17 -1.07
N GLY A 562 14.53 -8.00 -0.88
CA GLY A 562 15.82 -7.59 -0.33
C GLY A 562 16.57 -6.65 -1.28
N ILE A 563 16.61 -7.01 -2.57
CA ILE A 563 17.29 -6.27 -3.63
C ILE A 563 16.58 -4.94 -3.93
N VAL A 564 15.26 -4.95 -4.15
CA VAL A 564 14.43 -3.76 -4.44
C VAL A 564 14.48 -2.74 -3.30
N ASN A 565 14.51 -3.21 -2.05
CA ASN A 565 14.67 -2.34 -0.87
C ASN A 565 16.11 -1.92 -0.60
N MET A 566 17.10 -2.38 -1.39
CA MET A 566 18.53 -2.15 -1.16
C MET A 566 18.94 -2.55 0.26
N THR A 567 18.59 -3.77 0.65
CA THR A 567 18.93 -4.31 1.98
C THR A 567 20.37 -4.84 1.95
N PRO A 568 21.27 -4.39 2.85
CA PRO A 568 22.67 -4.82 2.82
C PRO A 568 22.80 -6.34 2.93
N GLY A 569 23.58 -6.93 2.03
CA GLY A 569 23.62 -8.37 1.86
C GLY A 569 24.32 -8.82 0.59
N LYS A 570 24.39 -10.14 0.42
CA LYS A 570 24.94 -10.82 -0.75
C LYS A 570 23.83 -11.65 -1.38
N TYR A 571 23.48 -11.36 -2.62
CA TYR A 571 22.41 -12.03 -3.36
C TYR A 571 23.02 -12.74 -4.58
N VAL A 572 22.56 -13.97 -4.86
CA VAL A 572 23.06 -14.77 -5.98
C VAL A 572 22.20 -14.47 -7.21
N VAL A 573 22.84 -14.09 -8.31
CA VAL A 573 22.17 -13.75 -9.57
C VAL A 573 22.84 -14.49 -10.73
N GLN A 574 22.07 -15.15 -11.59
CA GLN A 574 22.59 -16.00 -12.67
C GLN A 574 22.31 -15.37 -14.03
N ALA A 575 23.27 -15.31 -14.94
CA ALA A 575 23.03 -14.78 -16.28
C ALA A 575 22.08 -15.69 -17.10
N THR A 576 21.18 -15.06 -17.87
CA THR A 576 20.28 -15.78 -18.80
C THR A 576 20.92 -16.11 -20.16
N LYS A 577 22.05 -15.47 -20.50
CA LYS A 577 22.78 -15.65 -21.76
C LYS A 577 24.18 -16.22 -21.50
N GLY A 578 24.57 -17.24 -22.26
CA GLY A 578 25.88 -17.90 -22.17
C GLY A 578 25.83 -19.17 -21.31
N GLU A 579 27.01 -19.64 -20.87
CA GLU A 579 27.07 -20.57 -19.73
C GLU A 579 26.37 -19.93 -18.52
N LYS A 580 25.76 -20.76 -17.66
CA LYS A 580 24.91 -20.38 -16.51
C LYS A 580 25.71 -19.73 -15.34
N GLN A 581 26.55 -18.75 -15.67
CA GLN A 581 27.49 -18.10 -14.77
C GLN A 581 26.73 -17.36 -13.66
N CYS A 582 27.05 -17.74 -12.43
CA CYS A 582 26.52 -17.14 -11.22
C CYS A 582 27.42 -15.97 -10.80
N TYR A 583 26.79 -14.88 -10.41
CA TYR A 583 27.41 -13.66 -9.94
C TYR A 583 26.87 -13.28 -8.57
N ASP A 584 27.69 -12.54 -7.84
CA ASP A 584 27.36 -12.04 -6.52
C ASP A 584 26.95 -10.57 -6.61
N LEU A 585 25.66 -10.28 -6.46
CA LEU A 585 25.16 -8.92 -6.26
C LEU A 585 25.40 -8.52 -4.80
N LEU A 586 26.35 -7.61 -4.59
CA LEU A 586 26.76 -7.13 -3.27
C LEU A 586 26.10 -5.79 -2.98
N ILE A 587 25.22 -5.76 -1.97
CA ILE A 587 24.62 -4.52 -1.47
C ILE A 587 25.33 -4.13 -0.17
N GLN A 588 25.99 -2.98 -0.17
CA GLN A 588 26.81 -2.49 0.94
C GLN A 588 26.31 -1.14 1.45
N GLU A 589 26.38 -0.93 2.76
CA GLU A 589 26.00 0.31 3.43
C GLU A 589 27.24 1.06 3.92
N LYS A 590 27.30 2.36 3.66
CA LYS A 590 28.36 3.28 4.06
C LYS A 590 27.74 4.49 4.77
N PRO A 591 28.12 4.82 6.01
CA PRO A 591 27.59 5.99 6.70
C PRO A 591 28.06 7.30 6.05
N LEU A 592 27.19 8.31 6.05
CA LEU A 592 27.45 9.63 5.46
C LEU A 592 27.55 10.75 6.51
N ASN A 593 26.90 10.62 7.66
CA ASN A 593 26.92 11.63 8.72
C ASN A 593 27.79 11.26 9.94
N ASP A 594 28.70 10.26 9.82
CA ASP A 594 29.62 9.87 10.89
C ASP A 594 30.48 11.05 11.39
N GLU A 595 30.99 11.90 10.49
CA GLU A 595 31.80 13.07 10.87
C GLU A 595 30.95 14.13 11.62
N ILE A 596 29.68 14.29 11.24
CA ILE A 596 28.72 15.13 11.98
C ILE A 596 28.48 14.53 13.37
N TYR A 597 28.31 13.21 13.50
CA TYR A 597 28.15 12.55 14.81
C TYR A 597 29.39 12.68 15.70
N LYS A 598 30.62 12.62 15.14
CA LYS A 598 31.86 12.92 15.89
C LYS A 598 31.87 14.37 16.38
N ALA A 599 31.56 15.33 15.51
CA ALA A 599 31.46 16.75 15.85
C ALA A 599 30.41 17.02 16.95
N ILE A 600 29.24 16.37 16.87
CA ILE A 600 28.17 16.47 17.87
C ILE A 600 28.61 15.89 19.21
N LYS A 601 29.26 14.72 19.23
CA LYS A 601 29.78 14.11 20.47
C LYS A 601 30.75 15.06 21.16
N GLN A 602 31.73 15.59 20.42
CA GLN A 602 32.69 16.57 20.95
C GLN A 602 31.99 17.85 21.42
N THR A 603 30.97 18.33 20.69
CA THR A 603 30.17 19.50 21.09
C THR A 603 29.39 19.26 22.38
N ASN A 604 28.81 18.07 22.57
CA ASN A 604 28.10 17.71 23.79
C ASN A 604 29.07 17.57 24.98
N GLU A 605 30.28 17.06 24.79
CA GLU A 605 31.34 17.13 25.81
C GLU A 605 31.66 18.57 26.22
N ILE A 606 31.71 19.51 25.27
CA ILE A 606 31.88 20.95 25.55
C ILE A 606 30.66 21.48 26.33
N VAL A 607 29.43 21.11 25.95
CA VAL A 607 28.20 21.47 26.68
C VAL A 607 28.23 20.98 28.13
N HIS A 608 28.64 19.74 28.38
CA HIS A 608 28.78 19.21 29.74
C HIS A 608 29.82 19.98 30.57
N LEU A 609 30.97 20.34 29.98
CA LEU A 609 31.98 21.18 30.65
C LEU A 609 31.41 22.57 30.99
N VAL A 610 30.73 23.22 30.05
CA VAL A 610 30.10 24.53 30.28
C VAL A 610 29.02 24.45 31.34
N ASN A 611 28.17 23.42 31.32
CA ASN A 611 27.15 23.20 32.35
C ASN A 611 27.75 22.91 33.72
N TYR A 612 28.82 22.12 33.80
CA TYR A 612 29.55 21.86 35.05
C TYR A 612 30.12 23.15 35.65
N TRP A 613 30.63 24.08 34.84
CA TRP A 613 31.10 25.39 35.29
C TRP A 613 29.95 26.35 35.67
N LEU A 614 28.80 26.28 34.99
CA LEU A 614 27.59 27.01 35.37
C LEU A 614 27.02 26.50 36.71
N ALA A 615 27.09 25.19 36.97
CA ALA A 615 26.66 24.56 38.22
C ALA A 615 27.60 24.84 39.41
N ASN A 616 28.90 25.04 39.16
CA ASN A 616 29.92 25.28 40.19
C ASN A 616 30.55 26.69 40.12
N PRO A 617 29.81 27.78 40.40
CA PRO A 617 30.27 29.16 40.18
C PRO A 617 31.34 29.69 41.15
N THR A 618 31.97 28.86 41.99
CA THR A 618 32.86 29.31 43.09
C THR A 618 34.21 28.58 43.20
N LYS A 619 35.28 29.32 42.86
CA LYS A 619 36.52 29.38 43.67
C LYS A 619 37.39 30.64 43.45
N ARG A 620 37.05 31.54 42.52
CA ARG A 620 37.78 32.83 42.30
C ARG A 620 36.93 34.11 42.34
N ARG A 621 35.60 34.03 42.48
CA ARG A 621 34.70 35.22 42.40
C ARG A 621 34.74 36.17 43.61
N ASN A 622 35.30 35.76 44.74
CA ASN A 622 35.20 36.48 46.01
C ASN A 622 36.18 37.68 46.20
N ALA A 623 37.06 37.98 45.24
CA ALA A 623 38.12 38.97 45.45
C ALA A 623 37.81 40.41 44.98
N MET A 624 36.98 40.63 43.95
CA MET A 624 36.83 41.98 43.36
C MET A 624 35.43 42.42 42.87
N ILE A 625 34.50 41.52 42.52
CA ILE A 625 33.28 41.94 41.78
C ILE A 625 32.08 42.25 42.69
N ASN A 626 32.06 41.77 43.94
CA ASN A 626 30.93 41.96 44.88
C ASN A 626 30.80 43.39 45.47
N LYS A 627 31.35 44.43 44.83
CA LYS A 627 31.25 45.83 45.31
C LYS A 627 30.50 46.81 44.40
N ILE A 628 30.08 46.45 43.18
CA ILE A 628 29.58 47.46 42.20
C ILE A 628 28.18 47.19 41.61
N LEU A 629 27.60 45.98 41.64
CA LEU A 629 26.18 45.79 41.23
C LEU A 629 25.41 44.74 42.05
N PRO A 630 24.26 45.11 42.66
CA PRO A 630 23.22 44.18 43.04
C PRO A 630 22.22 44.03 41.88
N LYS A 631 22.34 42.96 41.10
CA LYS A 631 21.24 42.47 40.25
C LYS A 631 20.95 41.02 40.60
N LYS A 632 19.68 40.73 40.88
CA LYS A 632 19.14 39.36 40.82
C LYS A 632 19.33 38.87 39.39
N SER A 633 20.39 38.11 39.13
CA SER A 633 20.45 37.26 37.94
C SER A 633 19.52 36.08 38.17
N GLU A 634 18.53 35.90 37.31
CA GLU A 634 17.82 34.63 37.21
C GLU A 634 18.84 33.49 37.00
N PRO A 635 18.61 32.28 37.55
CA PRO A 635 19.49 31.15 37.30
C PRO A 635 19.55 30.92 35.78
N GLN A 636 20.74 31.07 35.19
CA GLN A 636 20.89 30.92 33.75
C GLN A 636 20.59 29.47 33.36
N PRO A 637 19.67 29.21 32.42
CA PRO A 637 19.33 27.86 32.03
C PRO A 637 20.55 27.18 31.39
N PHE A 638 20.81 25.95 31.83
CA PHE A 638 21.83 25.06 31.28
C PHE A 638 21.70 24.95 29.75
N LEU A 639 22.81 24.66 29.09
CA LEU A 639 22.82 24.32 27.67
C LEU A 639 22.28 22.90 27.50
N ASN A 640 21.27 22.74 26.64
CA ASN A 640 20.80 21.42 26.22
C ASN A 640 21.81 20.82 25.24
N GLU A 641 21.97 19.50 25.25
CA GLU A 641 22.76 18.78 24.25
C GLU A 641 22.21 18.97 22.83
N PHE A 642 23.11 18.95 21.85
CA PHE A 642 22.74 18.88 20.45
C PHE A 642 22.31 17.46 20.08
N ARG A 643 21.22 17.33 19.30
CA ARG A 643 20.73 16.07 18.75
C ARG A 643 20.74 16.15 17.23
N ALA A 644 21.39 15.17 16.59
CA ALA A 644 21.47 15.05 15.14
C ALA A 644 20.10 14.70 14.50
N THR A 645 19.96 14.86 13.18
CA THR A 645 19.12 13.92 12.43
C THR A 645 19.73 12.53 12.50
N GLY A 646 18.89 11.49 12.41
CA GLY A 646 19.30 10.10 12.59
C GLY A 646 20.43 9.62 11.67
N ARG A 647 20.82 8.35 11.81
CA ARG A 647 21.87 7.72 10.99
C ARG A 647 21.53 7.84 9.50
N LEU A 648 22.30 8.64 8.75
CA LEU A 648 22.20 8.82 7.31
C LEU A 648 23.29 8.00 6.62
N VAL A 649 22.89 7.16 5.68
CA VAL A 649 23.78 6.22 4.98
C VAL A 649 23.54 6.24 3.47
N GLU A 650 24.61 5.93 2.75
CA GLU A 650 24.65 5.60 1.34
C GLU A 650 24.61 4.07 1.22
N VAL A 651 23.79 3.54 0.31
CA VAL A 651 23.73 2.11 0.02
C VAL A 651 24.01 1.88 -1.45
N LEU A 652 25.04 1.08 -1.73
CA LEU A 652 25.57 0.82 -3.06
C LEU A 652 25.30 -0.63 -3.44
N ALA A 653 24.82 -0.88 -4.67
CA ALA A 653 24.68 -2.21 -5.23
C ALA A 653 25.75 -2.44 -6.31
N PHE A 654 26.59 -3.45 -6.12
CA PHE A 654 27.68 -3.81 -7.02
C PHE A 654 27.45 -5.18 -7.65
N LEU A 655 27.65 -5.26 -8.97
CA LEU A 655 27.75 -6.52 -9.71
C LEU A 655 29.06 -6.50 -10.50
N ASN A 656 29.92 -7.51 -10.30
CA ASN A 656 31.21 -7.63 -11.00
C ASN A 656 32.09 -6.35 -10.97
N LYS A 657 32.09 -5.62 -9.84
CA LYS A 657 32.75 -4.31 -9.61
C LYS A 657 32.09 -3.10 -10.29
N SER A 658 31.05 -3.28 -11.10
CA SER A 658 30.22 -2.19 -11.62
C SER A 658 29.17 -1.79 -10.58
N THR A 659 29.02 -0.48 -10.31
CA THR A 659 27.93 0.04 -9.48
C THR A 659 26.65 0.11 -10.31
N LEU A 660 25.66 -0.73 -9.97
CA LEU A 660 24.37 -0.77 -10.64
C LEU A 660 23.39 0.27 -10.10
N ALA A 661 23.46 0.56 -8.79
CA ALA A 661 22.50 1.44 -8.12
C ALA A 661 23.07 2.07 -6.85
N VAL A 662 22.53 3.23 -6.48
CA VAL A 662 22.85 4.00 -5.27
C VAL A 662 21.55 4.50 -4.66
N THR A 663 21.35 4.30 -3.35
CA THR A 663 20.23 4.90 -2.63
C THR A 663 20.67 5.45 -1.29
N TYR A 664 20.05 6.55 -0.87
CA TYR A 664 20.33 7.22 0.42
C TYR A 664 19.27 6.80 1.43
N LYS A 665 19.66 6.52 2.67
CA LYS A 665 18.74 6.11 3.73
C LYS A 665 18.96 6.87 5.03
N LEU A 666 17.90 7.40 5.63
CA LEU A 666 17.89 7.99 6.97
C LEU A 666 17.14 7.06 7.92
N GLU A 667 17.81 6.54 8.94
CA GLU A 667 17.26 5.51 9.86
C GLU A 667 16.68 4.29 9.12
N GLY A 668 17.31 3.92 8.00
CA GLY A 668 16.88 2.82 7.11
C GLY A 668 15.83 3.20 6.05
N ARG A 669 15.26 4.41 6.09
CA ARG A 669 14.21 4.90 5.18
C ARG A 669 14.82 5.55 3.94
N LYS A 670 14.42 5.14 2.74
CA LYS A 670 14.92 5.74 1.48
C LYS A 670 14.62 7.24 1.41
N LEU A 671 15.56 8.02 0.90
CA LEU A 671 15.49 9.45 0.64
C LEU A 671 15.96 9.75 -0.79
N SER A 672 15.52 10.89 -1.35
CA SER A 672 16.17 11.42 -2.55
C SER A 672 17.59 11.92 -2.22
N ARG A 673 18.46 11.93 -3.25
CA ARG A 673 19.80 12.55 -3.17
C ARG A 673 19.74 13.99 -2.67
N ILE A 674 18.76 14.76 -3.15
CA ILE A 674 18.54 16.15 -2.76
C ILE A 674 18.18 16.24 -1.27
N ASP A 675 17.27 15.41 -0.77
CA ASP A 675 16.89 15.40 0.65
C ASP A 675 18.07 14.95 1.54
N ALA A 676 18.92 14.01 1.10
CA ALA A 676 20.13 13.62 1.82
C ALA A 676 21.13 14.79 1.94
N ILE A 677 21.40 15.49 0.84
CA ILE A 677 22.23 16.71 0.81
C ILE A 677 21.63 17.81 1.72
N GLN A 678 20.30 17.99 1.69
CA GLN A 678 19.62 18.98 2.51
C GLN A 678 19.66 18.65 4.00
N ASN A 679 19.54 17.38 4.41
CA ASN A 679 19.68 16.97 5.81
C ASN A 679 21.11 17.21 6.32
N LEU A 680 22.14 16.80 5.57
CA LEU A 680 23.54 17.13 5.89
C LEU A 680 23.75 18.65 6.03
N ALA A 681 23.27 19.43 5.06
CA ALA A 681 23.37 20.89 5.10
C ALA A 681 22.58 21.51 6.27
N ARG A 682 21.49 20.87 6.73
CA ARG A 682 20.69 21.36 7.86
C ARG A 682 21.42 21.12 9.17
N ASP A 683 21.90 19.90 9.40
CA ASP A 683 22.59 19.53 10.63
C ASP A 683 23.88 20.31 10.79
N THR A 684 24.68 20.47 9.73
CA THR A 684 25.88 21.30 9.77
C THR A 684 25.58 22.78 10.08
N ARG A 685 24.49 23.35 9.52
CA ARG A 685 24.07 24.73 9.86
C ARG A 685 23.56 24.85 11.29
N GLN A 686 22.76 23.89 11.75
CA GLN A 686 22.23 23.85 13.12
C GLN A 686 23.36 23.68 14.14
N LEU A 687 24.35 22.84 13.85
CA LEU A 687 25.51 22.60 14.70
C LEU A 687 26.43 23.83 14.75
N ARG A 688 26.75 24.48 13.61
CA ARG A 688 27.46 25.77 13.59
C ARG A 688 26.75 26.82 14.45
N ALA A 689 25.47 27.07 14.19
CA ALA A 689 24.68 28.03 14.95
C ALA A 689 24.50 27.65 16.43
N PHE A 690 24.73 26.39 16.82
CA PHE A 690 24.78 25.95 18.21
C PHE A 690 26.16 26.20 18.83
N ILE A 691 27.23 25.87 18.13
CA ILE A 691 28.63 26.20 18.49
C ILE A 691 28.78 27.70 18.72
N ASP A 692 28.31 28.55 17.81
CA ASP A 692 28.37 30.01 17.95
C ASP A 692 27.66 30.49 19.23
N ARG A 693 26.55 29.85 19.61
CA ARG A 693 25.83 30.13 20.87
C ARG A 693 26.58 29.63 22.10
N ILE A 694 27.29 28.49 22.01
CA ILE A 694 28.17 28.01 23.09
C ILE A 694 29.38 28.93 23.21
N GLU A 695 30.06 29.33 22.13
CA GLU A 695 31.20 30.26 22.16
C GLU A 695 30.79 31.62 22.73
N GLN A 696 29.64 32.17 22.33
CA GLN A 696 29.09 33.41 22.91
C GLN A 696 28.87 33.26 24.42
N ARG A 697 28.25 32.17 24.90
CA ARG A 697 28.08 31.90 26.34
C ARG A 697 29.40 31.61 27.05
N GLY A 698 30.33 30.94 26.38
CA GLY A 698 31.68 30.65 26.85
C GLY A 698 32.47 31.93 27.10
N SER A 699 32.38 32.89 26.20
CA SER A 699 33.03 34.22 26.33
C SER A 699 32.57 35.00 27.57
N ILE A 700 31.34 34.75 28.04
CA ILE A 700 30.78 35.34 29.28
C ILE A 700 31.35 34.65 30.52
N ILE A 701 31.69 33.36 30.43
CA ILE A 701 32.29 32.54 31.49
C ILE A 701 33.83 32.69 31.52
N GLU A 702 34.43 33.07 30.39
CA GLU A 702 35.86 33.20 30.14
C GLU A 702 36.62 34.17 31.05
N PHE A 703 35.92 34.98 31.85
CA PHE A 703 36.52 35.76 32.94
C PHE A 703 37.12 34.90 34.08
N GLY A 704 36.86 33.59 34.11
CA GLY A 704 37.34 32.68 35.16
C GLY A 704 38.53 31.77 34.79
N PHE A 705 38.73 31.43 33.50
CA PHE A 705 39.66 30.37 33.09
C PHE A 705 41.14 30.79 33.11
N ASN A 706 42.01 29.81 33.33
CA ASN A 706 43.45 29.95 33.12
C ASN A 706 43.82 29.82 31.62
N ASN A 707 45.03 30.25 31.26
CA ASN A 707 45.47 30.27 29.85
C ASN A 707 45.60 28.88 29.21
N ALA A 708 45.75 27.81 29.98
CA ALA A 708 45.78 26.44 29.47
C ALA A 708 44.36 25.92 29.18
N GLU A 709 43.40 26.16 30.08
CA GLU A 709 41.97 25.88 29.88
C GLU A 709 41.43 26.61 28.65
N LYS A 710 41.73 27.90 28.47
CA LYS A 710 41.32 28.66 27.27
C LYS A 710 41.88 28.06 25.97
N ARG A 711 43.14 27.64 25.97
CA ARG A 711 43.76 26.95 24.82
C ARG A 711 43.10 25.60 24.56
N GLN A 712 42.82 24.80 25.60
CA GLN A 712 42.16 23.50 25.45
C GLN A 712 40.72 23.65 24.93
N PHE A 713 39.98 24.65 25.42
CA PHE A 713 38.62 24.96 24.99
C PHE A 713 38.59 25.40 23.53
N LYS A 714 39.48 26.30 23.13
CA LYS A 714 39.64 26.71 21.73
C LYS A 714 40.04 25.54 20.82
N ASN A 715 41.02 24.74 21.21
CA ASN A 715 41.45 23.57 20.43
C ASN A 715 40.30 22.56 20.20
N ARG A 716 39.40 22.38 21.17
CA ARG A 716 38.20 21.53 21.00
C ARG A 716 37.21 22.13 20.00
N PHE A 717 36.98 23.45 20.00
CA PHE A 717 36.15 24.08 18.97
C PHE A 717 36.79 24.02 17.57
N ASP A 718 38.10 24.20 17.48
CA ASP A 718 38.82 24.11 16.20
C ASP A 718 38.80 22.65 15.65
N GLN A 719 38.82 21.63 16.52
CA GLN A 719 38.56 20.23 16.15
C GLN A 719 37.13 20.03 15.63
N VAL A 720 36.10 20.49 16.36
CA VAL A 720 34.70 20.42 15.93
C VAL A 720 34.47 21.13 14.59
N ARG A 721 35.13 22.28 14.36
CA ARG A 721 35.10 23.00 13.06
C ARG A 721 35.72 22.17 11.93
N ALA A 722 36.84 21.50 12.17
CA ALA A 722 37.48 20.63 11.17
C ALA A 722 36.58 19.43 10.79
N GLU A 723 35.95 18.78 11.76
CA GLU A 723 34.99 17.68 11.50
C GLU A 723 33.77 18.17 10.70
N ILE A 724 33.30 19.40 10.99
CA ILE A 724 32.25 20.09 10.21
C ILE A 724 32.68 20.36 8.77
N GLU A 725 33.94 20.76 8.53
CA GLU A 725 34.47 20.95 7.17
C GLU A 725 34.61 19.63 6.41
N LEU A 726 34.96 18.53 7.08
CA LEU A 726 34.98 17.19 6.48
C LEU A 726 33.57 16.72 6.09
N ALA A 727 32.56 17.01 6.93
CA ALA A 727 31.17 16.74 6.63
C ALA A 727 30.65 17.55 5.41
N GLU A 728 31.06 18.81 5.26
CA GLU A 728 30.73 19.61 4.08
C GLU A 728 31.38 19.06 2.80
N LYS A 729 32.66 18.69 2.85
CA LYS A 729 33.34 18.05 1.70
C LYS A 729 32.65 16.74 1.30
N SER A 730 32.21 15.94 2.27
CA SER A 730 31.42 14.73 2.00
C SER A 730 30.07 15.06 1.35
N ARG A 731 29.40 16.13 1.77
CA ARG A 731 28.17 16.64 1.14
C ARG A 731 28.40 17.12 -0.30
N GLU A 732 29.52 17.79 -0.57
CA GLU A 732 29.89 18.26 -1.91
C GLU A 732 30.17 17.10 -2.87
N MET A 733 30.89 16.05 -2.42
CA MET A 733 31.11 14.83 -3.21
C MET A 733 29.79 14.17 -3.65
N ILE A 734 28.84 14.00 -2.71
CA ILE A 734 27.50 13.47 -3.01
C ILE A 734 26.79 14.33 -4.07
N GLY A 735 27.06 15.64 -4.13
CA GLY A 735 26.52 16.57 -5.13
C GLY A 735 27.18 16.49 -6.52
N ILE A 736 28.35 15.86 -6.64
CA ILE A 736 29.12 15.73 -7.88
C ILE A 736 28.93 14.37 -8.56
N ASP A 737 28.65 13.32 -7.78
CA ASP A 737 28.53 11.95 -8.30
C ASP A 737 27.49 11.79 -9.43
N LYS A 738 27.74 10.81 -10.32
CA LYS A 738 26.86 10.50 -11.45
C LYS A 738 25.49 10.02 -10.93
N GLU A 739 24.41 10.48 -11.57
CA GLU A 739 23.08 9.95 -11.30
C GLU A 739 23.00 8.48 -11.75
N LEU A 740 22.87 7.60 -10.76
CA LEU A 740 22.63 6.17 -10.89
C LEU A 740 21.22 5.86 -10.39
N SER A 741 20.68 4.71 -10.80
CA SER A 741 19.36 4.27 -10.36
C SER A 741 19.28 4.08 -8.83
N ASN A 742 18.09 4.27 -8.27
CA ASN A 742 17.79 4.01 -6.85
C ASN A 742 17.63 2.52 -6.51
N GLU A 743 17.69 1.63 -7.52
CA GLU A 743 17.63 0.17 -7.40
C GLU A 743 18.31 -0.53 -8.59
N PRO A 744 18.87 -1.74 -8.42
CA PRO A 744 19.60 -2.43 -9.50
C PRO A 744 18.70 -3.20 -10.48
N ILE A 745 17.40 -3.35 -10.19
CA ILE A 745 16.43 -4.06 -11.05
C ILE A 745 15.51 -3.04 -11.73
N VAL A 746 15.46 -3.06 -13.06
CA VAL A 746 14.61 -2.18 -13.89
C VAL A 746 13.23 -2.78 -14.14
N LYS A 747 13.17 -4.10 -14.40
CA LYS A 747 11.91 -4.81 -14.69
C LYS A 747 11.98 -6.27 -14.27
N CYS A 748 10.95 -6.78 -13.59
CA CYS A 748 10.77 -8.22 -13.41
C CYS A 748 10.04 -8.83 -14.61
N LEU A 749 10.58 -9.92 -15.15
CA LEU A 749 9.97 -10.75 -16.19
C LEU A 749 9.36 -11.98 -15.51
N TYR A 750 8.10 -11.86 -15.13
CA TYR A 750 7.32 -12.99 -14.65
C TYR A 750 7.04 -13.94 -15.83
N PRO A 751 7.08 -15.27 -15.63
CA PRO A 751 6.54 -16.18 -16.63
C PRO A 751 5.09 -15.79 -16.87
N ALA A 752 4.65 -15.81 -18.13
CA ALA A 752 3.30 -15.44 -18.50
C ALA A 752 2.31 -16.40 -17.83
N GLY A 753 1.75 -15.97 -16.69
CA GLY A 753 0.58 -16.62 -16.11
C GLY A 753 -0.50 -16.65 -17.18
N VAL A 754 -1.04 -17.86 -17.41
CA VAL A 754 -1.89 -18.22 -18.56
C VAL A 754 -2.69 -17.02 -19.04
N GLU A 755 -2.32 -16.50 -20.22
CA GLU A 755 -2.93 -15.30 -20.77
C GLU A 755 -4.45 -15.48 -20.73
N MET A 756 -5.16 -14.56 -20.05
CA MET A 756 -6.62 -14.63 -19.94
C MET A 756 -7.29 -14.18 -21.24
N GLY A 757 -6.81 -14.69 -22.37
CA GLY A 757 -7.32 -14.53 -23.73
C GLY A 757 -8.47 -15.48 -24.07
N GLY A 758 -9.02 -16.18 -23.07
CA GLY A 758 -10.35 -16.79 -23.20
C GLY A 758 -11.37 -15.71 -23.58
N GLU A 759 -12.33 -16.07 -24.43
CA GLU A 759 -13.47 -15.18 -24.68
C GLU A 759 -14.18 -14.88 -23.35
N ASN A 760 -14.72 -13.67 -23.20
CA ASN A 760 -15.35 -13.25 -21.95
C ASN A 760 -16.75 -13.87 -21.83
N VAL A 761 -16.79 -15.20 -21.61
CA VAL A 761 -17.99 -16.03 -21.60
C VAL A 761 -18.78 -15.79 -20.32
N TRP A 762 -19.76 -14.88 -20.40
CA TRP A 762 -20.65 -14.58 -19.29
C TRP A 762 -21.96 -15.39 -19.34
N ASN A 763 -22.17 -16.26 -18.35
CA ASN A 763 -23.44 -16.96 -18.14
C ASN A 763 -24.37 -16.19 -17.18
N GLY A 764 -25.57 -15.82 -17.63
CA GLY A 764 -26.54 -15.09 -16.80
C GLY A 764 -27.09 -15.94 -15.65
N TYR A 765 -27.03 -15.41 -14.42
CA TYR A 765 -27.58 -16.04 -13.22
C TYR A 765 -28.20 -15.01 -12.26
N GLU A 766 -29.10 -15.47 -11.40
CA GLU A 766 -29.53 -14.78 -10.17
C GLU A 766 -29.22 -15.70 -8.97
N ALA A 767 -28.67 -15.15 -7.89
CA ALA A 767 -28.37 -15.88 -6.65
C ALA A 767 -28.86 -15.07 -5.44
N ARG A 768 -29.33 -15.76 -4.39
CA ARG A 768 -29.90 -15.15 -3.17
C ARG A 768 -29.96 -16.16 -2.03
N CYS A 769 -29.78 -15.71 -0.80
CA CYS A 769 -29.95 -16.53 0.40
C CYS A 769 -31.43 -16.66 0.74
N THR A 770 -31.78 -17.71 1.50
CA THR A 770 -33.12 -17.88 2.07
C THR A 770 -33.05 -17.74 3.58
N GLU A 771 -33.56 -16.63 4.12
CA GLU A 771 -33.42 -16.23 5.54
C GLU A 771 -33.81 -17.34 6.53
N GLN A 772 -34.85 -18.13 6.21
CA GLN A 772 -35.41 -19.13 7.12
C GLN A 772 -34.61 -20.45 7.18
N THR A 773 -33.81 -20.77 6.16
CA THR A 773 -33.14 -22.08 6.05
C THR A 773 -31.64 -21.99 5.79
N GLY A 774 -31.13 -20.82 5.38
CA GLY A 774 -29.72 -20.60 5.04
C GLY A 774 -29.28 -21.11 3.67
N TYR A 775 -30.20 -21.70 2.90
CA TYR A 775 -29.91 -22.26 1.58
C TYR A 775 -29.64 -21.14 0.56
N LEU A 776 -28.68 -21.39 -0.33
CA LEU A 776 -28.42 -20.57 -1.51
C LEU A 776 -29.37 -20.99 -2.63
N ARG A 777 -30.28 -20.10 -3.02
CA ARG A 777 -31.17 -20.31 -4.16
C ARG A 777 -30.58 -19.66 -5.41
N VAL A 778 -30.43 -20.44 -6.46
CA VAL A 778 -29.79 -20.03 -7.72
C VAL A 778 -30.71 -20.30 -8.90
N LYS A 779 -30.90 -19.29 -9.74
CA LYS A 779 -31.61 -19.38 -11.02
C LYS A 779 -30.60 -19.18 -12.13
N ALA A 780 -30.25 -20.26 -12.81
CA ALA A 780 -29.18 -20.33 -13.80
C ALA A 780 -29.43 -21.50 -14.77
N LYS A 781 -28.59 -21.61 -15.80
CA LYS A 781 -28.56 -22.83 -16.64
C LYS A 781 -27.77 -23.91 -15.89
N TYR A 782 -28.36 -25.11 -15.79
CA TYR A 782 -27.68 -26.30 -15.27
C TYR A 782 -27.61 -27.40 -16.33
N LEU A 783 -26.63 -28.29 -16.18
CA LEU A 783 -26.32 -29.40 -17.07
C LEU A 783 -25.82 -30.59 -16.21
N THR A 784 -25.97 -31.82 -16.69
CA THR A 784 -25.31 -33.00 -16.09
C THR A 784 -24.00 -33.27 -16.82
N ILE A 785 -22.93 -33.58 -16.08
CA ILE A 785 -21.63 -33.91 -16.67
C ILE A 785 -21.63 -35.33 -17.22
N HIS A 786 -21.43 -35.46 -18.53
CA HIS A 786 -21.32 -36.73 -19.24
C HIS A 786 -19.87 -37.25 -19.28
N SER A 787 -18.90 -36.34 -19.37
CA SER A 787 -17.48 -36.70 -19.47
C SER A 787 -16.60 -35.59 -18.93
N VAL A 788 -15.55 -36.00 -18.20
CA VAL A 788 -14.50 -35.16 -17.64
C VAL A 788 -13.17 -35.64 -18.20
N LYS A 789 -12.40 -34.75 -18.84
CA LYS A 789 -11.09 -35.08 -19.39
C LYS A 789 -10.07 -33.99 -19.10
N TRP A 790 -9.07 -34.31 -18.29
CA TRP A 790 -7.90 -33.44 -18.10
C TRP A 790 -7.06 -33.41 -19.39
N LEU A 791 -6.82 -32.21 -19.91
CA LEU A 791 -5.99 -31.98 -21.11
C LEU A 791 -4.57 -31.55 -20.76
N THR A 792 -4.43 -30.82 -19.65
CA THR A 792 -3.17 -30.44 -19.02
C THR A 792 -3.35 -30.57 -17.50
N GLY A 793 -2.32 -30.25 -16.71
CA GLY A 793 -2.46 -30.16 -15.26
C GLY A 793 -3.36 -29.02 -14.75
N GLU A 794 -3.83 -28.15 -15.63
CA GLU A 794 -4.63 -26.96 -15.29
C GLU A 794 -5.96 -26.89 -16.08
N VAL A 795 -6.07 -27.55 -17.24
CA VAL A 795 -7.25 -27.45 -18.13
C VAL A 795 -8.04 -28.76 -18.17
N ILE A 796 -9.34 -28.67 -17.91
CA ILE A 796 -10.32 -29.74 -17.94
C ILE A 796 -11.30 -29.50 -19.09
N GLU A 797 -11.50 -30.49 -19.95
CA GLU A 797 -12.60 -30.54 -20.92
C GLU A 797 -13.81 -31.20 -20.27
N LEU A 798 -14.93 -30.48 -20.21
CA LEU A 798 -16.23 -30.99 -19.78
C LEU A 798 -17.17 -31.15 -20.98
N SER A 799 -17.85 -32.29 -21.03
CA SER A 799 -18.96 -32.56 -21.96
C SER A 799 -20.24 -32.84 -21.17
N PHE A 800 -21.39 -32.41 -21.69
CA PHE A 800 -22.66 -32.42 -20.98
C PHE A 800 -23.74 -33.27 -21.65
N ASP A 801 -24.66 -33.82 -20.86
CA ASP A 801 -25.82 -34.56 -21.38
C ASP A 801 -26.89 -33.63 -21.97
N GLN A 802 -26.79 -33.40 -23.29
CA GLN A 802 -27.88 -32.89 -24.13
C GLN A 802 -27.60 -33.23 -25.61
N HIS A 803 -28.26 -34.29 -26.12
CA HIS A 803 -28.35 -34.72 -27.53
C HIS A 803 -27.11 -34.57 -28.44
N GLN A 804 -26.17 -35.54 -28.41
CA GLN A 804 -25.14 -35.86 -29.44
C GLN A 804 -24.24 -34.72 -30.01
N GLN A 805 -24.46 -33.46 -29.64
CA GLN A 805 -23.82 -32.25 -30.14
C GLN A 805 -23.73 -31.18 -29.04
N SER A 806 -23.54 -31.60 -27.78
CA SER A 806 -23.37 -30.67 -26.67
C SER A 806 -22.05 -29.89 -26.80
N PRO A 807 -22.05 -28.58 -26.48
CA PRO A 807 -20.86 -27.75 -26.64
C PRO A 807 -19.78 -28.17 -25.62
N LYS A 808 -18.57 -28.45 -26.10
CA LYS A 808 -17.41 -28.68 -25.25
C LYS A 808 -17.10 -27.41 -24.47
N THR A 809 -16.92 -27.54 -23.16
CA THR A 809 -16.58 -26.42 -22.29
C THR A 809 -15.24 -26.69 -21.62
N TYR A 810 -14.31 -25.76 -21.78
CA TYR A 810 -12.98 -25.85 -21.20
C TYR A 810 -12.96 -25.02 -19.93
N VAL A 811 -12.55 -25.65 -18.83
CA VAL A 811 -12.52 -25.03 -17.50
C VAL A 811 -11.17 -25.24 -16.81
N THR A 812 -10.84 -24.38 -15.85
CA THR A 812 -9.65 -24.49 -14.99
C THR A 812 -10.05 -24.49 -13.51
N PRO A 813 -9.39 -25.29 -12.64
CA PRO A 813 -9.50 -25.14 -11.20
C PRO A 813 -9.06 -23.75 -10.71
N LEU A 814 -9.60 -23.29 -9.58
CA LEU A 814 -9.18 -21.99 -9.00
C LEU A 814 -7.76 -22.04 -8.39
N ARG A 815 -7.28 -23.23 -8.04
CA ARG A 815 -5.91 -23.52 -7.59
C ARG A 815 -5.41 -24.79 -8.30
N PRO A 816 -4.13 -24.91 -8.69
CA PRO A 816 -3.60 -26.11 -9.31
C PRO A 816 -3.75 -27.34 -8.42
N VAL A 817 -4.15 -28.46 -9.03
CA VAL A 817 -4.57 -29.69 -8.34
C VAL A 817 -3.53 -30.79 -8.57
N PRO A 818 -2.96 -31.41 -7.51
CA PRO A 818 -2.07 -32.55 -7.66
C PRO A 818 -2.79 -33.74 -8.29
N GLU A 819 -2.08 -34.59 -9.04
CA GLU A 819 -2.71 -35.60 -9.91
C GLU A 819 -3.63 -36.56 -9.15
N GLY A 820 -3.27 -36.93 -7.92
CA GLY A 820 -4.06 -37.83 -7.07
C GLY A 820 -5.38 -37.27 -6.51
N TYR A 821 -5.66 -35.97 -6.68
CA TYR A 821 -6.89 -35.31 -6.22
C TYR A 821 -7.76 -34.80 -7.37
N ARG A 822 -7.36 -35.05 -8.63
CA ARG A 822 -8.07 -34.57 -9.82
C ARG A 822 -9.50 -35.09 -9.97
N ASP A 823 -9.79 -36.26 -9.41
CA ASP A 823 -11.13 -36.86 -9.44
C ASP A 823 -12.10 -36.22 -8.43
N ASP A 824 -11.64 -35.36 -7.53
CA ASP A 824 -12.48 -34.64 -6.56
C ASP A 824 -12.99 -33.29 -7.09
N GLU A 825 -12.43 -32.79 -8.19
CA GLU A 825 -12.78 -31.49 -8.78
C GLU A 825 -14.13 -31.52 -9.54
N ALA A 826 -14.39 -32.60 -10.29
CA ALA A 826 -15.63 -32.87 -11.01
C ALA A 826 -15.70 -34.34 -11.46
N ARG A 827 -16.87 -34.96 -11.40
CA ARG A 827 -17.11 -36.35 -11.83
C ARG A 827 -18.23 -36.44 -12.87
N VAL A 828 -18.34 -37.60 -13.51
CA VAL A 828 -19.52 -37.95 -14.33
C VAL A 828 -20.76 -38.01 -13.42
N ASP A 829 -21.93 -37.67 -13.95
CA ASP A 829 -23.21 -37.53 -13.26
C ASP A 829 -23.34 -36.37 -12.25
N ASP A 830 -22.27 -35.60 -11.99
CA ASP A 830 -22.36 -34.37 -11.20
C ASP A 830 -23.18 -33.29 -11.93
N LEU A 831 -23.82 -32.42 -11.14
CA LEU A 831 -24.59 -31.28 -11.66
C LEU A 831 -23.67 -30.06 -11.83
N ALA A 832 -23.54 -29.58 -13.06
CA ALA A 832 -22.82 -28.36 -13.41
C ALA A 832 -23.80 -27.18 -13.55
N ILE A 833 -23.66 -26.13 -12.74
CA ILE A 833 -24.47 -24.91 -12.84
C ILE A 833 -23.60 -23.74 -13.32
N LEU A 834 -24.01 -23.10 -14.43
CA LEU A 834 -23.25 -22.02 -15.08
C LEU A 834 -23.54 -20.66 -14.43
N LEU A 835 -22.56 -20.08 -13.75
CA LEU A 835 -22.68 -18.87 -12.92
C LEU A 835 -21.63 -17.83 -13.32
N GLY A 836 -21.98 -16.94 -14.25
CA GLY A 836 -21.09 -15.90 -14.75
C GLY A 836 -19.90 -16.53 -15.48
N ASN A 837 -18.71 -16.30 -14.94
CA ASN A 837 -17.44 -16.81 -15.47
C ASN A 837 -17.04 -18.19 -14.89
N TYR A 838 -17.92 -18.83 -14.11
CA TYR A 838 -17.64 -20.08 -13.39
C TYR A 838 -18.73 -21.13 -13.59
N ILE A 839 -18.39 -22.38 -13.29
CA ILE A 839 -19.30 -23.52 -13.14
C ILE A 839 -19.24 -23.95 -11.68
N ALA A 840 -20.38 -23.95 -10.98
CA ALA A 840 -20.51 -24.61 -9.68
C ALA A 840 -20.82 -26.10 -9.88
N ILE A 841 -20.07 -26.96 -9.22
CA ILE A 841 -20.25 -28.42 -9.21
C ILE A 841 -21.07 -28.79 -7.97
N GLY A 842 -22.21 -29.47 -8.17
CA GLY A 842 -23.12 -29.87 -7.12
C GLY A 842 -23.44 -31.37 -7.16
N LYS A 843 -23.30 -32.03 -6.02
CA LYS A 843 -23.75 -33.41 -5.83
C LYS A 843 -25.17 -33.45 -5.25
N ARG A 844 -26.00 -34.36 -5.75
CA ARG A 844 -27.34 -34.63 -5.21
C ARG A 844 -27.26 -35.26 -3.82
N ASN A 845 -28.05 -34.75 -2.87
CA ASN A 845 -28.18 -35.36 -1.55
C ASN A 845 -29.01 -36.66 -1.67
N GLU A 846 -28.36 -37.80 -1.51
CA GLU A 846 -28.96 -39.15 -1.62
C GLU A 846 -30.13 -39.38 -0.64
N ASN A 847 -30.20 -38.60 0.44
CA ASN A 847 -31.28 -38.66 1.45
C ASN A 847 -32.46 -37.71 1.18
N SER A 848 -32.47 -36.97 0.07
CA SER A 848 -33.57 -36.06 -0.28
C SER A 848 -34.74 -36.79 -0.95
N SER A 849 -35.94 -36.66 -0.38
CA SER A 849 -37.18 -37.11 -1.01
C SER A 849 -37.69 -36.19 -2.13
N VAL A 850 -37.06 -35.02 -2.33
CA VAL A 850 -37.42 -34.06 -3.38
C VAL A 850 -36.30 -34.00 -4.43
N PRO A 851 -36.54 -34.46 -5.67
CA PRO A 851 -35.55 -34.37 -6.73
C PRO A 851 -35.31 -32.90 -7.12
N ASN A 852 -34.04 -32.53 -7.26
CA ASN A 852 -33.51 -31.22 -7.67
C ASN A 852 -33.53 -30.05 -6.65
N GLU A 853 -34.04 -30.21 -5.41
CA GLU A 853 -34.06 -29.10 -4.44
C GLU A 853 -32.96 -29.12 -3.36
N ASP A 854 -32.35 -30.27 -3.07
CA ASP A 854 -31.32 -30.42 -2.00
C ASP A 854 -29.96 -30.84 -2.62
N LEU A 855 -29.17 -29.85 -3.07
CA LEU A 855 -27.80 -30.03 -3.59
C LEU A 855 -26.76 -29.67 -2.54
N THR A 856 -25.67 -30.43 -2.48
CA THR A 856 -24.44 -30.05 -1.77
C THR A 856 -23.44 -29.49 -2.79
N MET A 857 -22.96 -28.27 -2.59
CA MET A 857 -21.95 -27.67 -3.45
C MET A 857 -20.58 -28.25 -3.09
N ILE A 858 -19.84 -28.70 -4.11
CA ILE A 858 -18.51 -29.31 -3.95
C ILE A 858 -17.42 -28.32 -4.37
N ASN A 859 -17.55 -27.70 -5.54
CA ASN A 859 -16.45 -26.97 -6.17
C ASN A 859 -16.93 -25.83 -7.08
N TYR A 860 -16.02 -24.91 -7.40
CA TYR A 860 -16.15 -24.00 -8.53
C TYR A 860 -14.99 -24.18 -9.51
N LEU A 861 -15.31 -24.33 -10.78
CA LEU A 861 -14.35 -24.34 -11.88
C LEU A 861 -14.53 -23.08 -12.73
N ARG A 862 -13.46 -22.45 -13.17
CA ARG A 862 -13.51 -21.24 -14.01
C ARG A 862 -13.66 -21.60 -15.47
N ILE A 863 -14.58 -20.94 -16.19
CA ILE A 863 -14.75 -21.11 -17.64
C ILE A 863 -13.61 -20.39 -18.38
N VAL A 864 -12.95 -21.10 -19.29
CA VAL A 864 -11.93 -20.56 -20.21
C VAL A 864 -12.53 -20.30 -21.59
N SER A 865 -13.33 -21.24 -22.10
CA SER A 865 -14.04 -21.10 -23.38
C SER A 865 -15.16 -22.14 -23.53
N MET A 866 -16.12 -21.85 -24.41
CA MET A 866 -17.20 -22.76 -24.79
C MET A 866 -17.24 -22.86 -26.32
N GLN A 867 -17.07 -24.07 -26.87
CA GLN A 867 -17.18 -24.28 -28.32
C GLN A 867 -18.65 -24.40 -28.74
N GLU A 868 -19.22 -23.32 -29.27
CA GLU A 868 -20.49 -23.43 -30.02
C GLU A 868 -20.28 -24.28 -31.28
N HIS A 869 -21.09 -25.34 -31.44
CA HIS A 869 -21.23 -25.99 -32.74
C HIS A 869 -21.91 -25.03 -33.72
N ASN A 870 -21.43 -25.01 -34.97
CA ASN A 870 -22.04 -24.25 -36.07
C ASN A 870 -23.44 -24.80 -36.42
N GLN A 871 -24.44 -24.45 -35.60
CA GLN A 871 -25.83 -24.83 -35.82
C GLN A 871 -26.39 -24.11 -37.05
N SER A 872 -26.95 -24.87 -37.99
CA SER A 872 -27.65 -24.29 -39.14
C SER A 872 -28.78 -23.36 -38.70
N ARG A 873 -29.12 -22.36 -39.53
CA ARG A 873 -30.27 -21.46 -39.30
C ARG A 873 -31.59 -22.20 -39.04
N ARG A 874 -31.72 -23.46 -39.47
CA ARG A 874 -32.91 -24.29 -39.25
C ARG A 874 -33.00 -24.84 -37.82
N GLY A 875 -31.87 -25.12 -37.17
CA GLY A 875 -31.80 -25.61 -35.78
C GLY A 875 -32.11 -24.53 -34.74
N LYS A 876 -31.66 -23.29 -34.97
CA LYS A 876 -31.95 -22.16 -34.07
C LYS A 876 -33.44 -21.86 -33.90
N ASN A 877 -34.28 -22.24 -34.88
CA ASN A 877 -35.73 -22.07 -34.81
C ASN A 877 -36.47 -23.21 -34.06
N GLN A 878 -35.79 -24.30 -33.68
CA GLN A 878 -36.41 -25.46 -33.00
C GLN A 878 -36.12 -25.52 -31.49
N MET A 879 -35.13 -24.77 -30.98
CA MET A 879 -34.71 -24.81 -29.56
C MET A 879 -35.08 -23.56 -28.75
N GLN A 880 -36.11 -22.81 -29.16
CA GLN A 880 -36.48 -21.55 -28.48
C GLN A 880 -37.16 -21.75 -27.10
N GLU A 881 -37.31 -22.99 -26.64
CA GLU A 881 -37.72 -23.36 -25.28
C GLU A 881 -36.64 -24.21 -24.59
N SER A 882 -35.62 -23.56 -24.00
CA SER A 882 -34.73 -24.20 -23.04
C SER A 882 -35.09 -23.74 -21.63
N HIS A 883 -35.53 -24.68 -20.78
CA HIS A 883 -36.09 -24.36 -19.48
C HIS A 883 -35.04 -23.75 -18.52
N SER A 884 -35.26 -22.51 -18.08
CA SER A 884 -34.64 -22.03 -16.85
C SER A 884 -35.39 -22.59 -15.64
N GLN A 885 -34.71 -23.31 -14.76
CA GLN A 885 -35.26 -23.77 -13.49
C GLN A 885 -34.45 -23.19 -12.31
N VAL A 886 -35.00 -23.29 -11.12
CA VAL A 886 -34.39 -22.81 -9.88
C VAL A 886 -33.79 -24.01 -9.14
N CYS A 887 -32.51 -23.94 -8.81
CA CYS A 887 -31.82 -24.91 -7.97
C CYS A 887 -31.61 -24.32 -6.57
N SER A 888 -31.52 -25.16 -5.54
CA SER A 888 -31.14 -24.72 -4.19
C SER A 888 -29.98 -25.57 -3.65
N PHE A 889 -29.02 -24.90 -2.99
CA PHE A 889 -27.85 -25.50 -2.35
C PHE A 889 -27.93 -25.33 -0.83
N LYS A 890 -27.54 -26.37 -0.11
CA LYS A 890 -27.58 -26.43 1.36
C LYS A 890 -26.38 -25.79 2.03
#